data_AF-A0A0G1PMG7-F1
#
_entry.id   AF-A0A0G1PMG7-F1
#
_cell.length_a   1.000
_cell.length_b   1.000
_cell.length_c   1.000
_cell.angle_alpha   90.00
_cell.angle_beta   90.00
_cell.angle_gamma   90.00
#
_symmetry.space_group_name_H-M   'P 1'
#
loop_
_entity.id
_entity.type
_entity.pdbx_description
1 polymer ?
#
loop_
_entity_poly.entity_id
_entity_poly.type
_entity_poly.pdbx_seq_one_letter_code
_entity_poly.pdbx_strand_id
1 'polypeptide(L)'
;MLRKSFIIFLLLLSCFSGKAHAFKAETYISFANQVRGPEGWNNSKQTPLDLPMFQYQESTHSAFPVTWLLRFDAVNDATMSAFFNRLVGKDKNQSLGALLEITPSLSEAANVVYPPGNSLLNANRLFLSGYSILDRELLIDTYMDIFFARFGYYPKSVSAHHLDSYSLQYLQSKYSVLTAMSGGEAYQSPYFPDKHNSSIPAGSFANRVNLVLVPRNPGPGQETLDSLLNFFSQRGFNEFSFVNLGLENDLDLSLFKKDIESTNRTVAETRGKYDLHPIGLAEFGDWMKSRYPESSPAYFYHSPDATSIVPVKIYWYQSPFYRLGLKSVSGKTYITDFRVYNREIYEDYFVTPNQDLNLHREIPAIIDSEKFPSTEVSLDIDLKNADIVRSKQWDYWQTALWVDGKMLTLQPDKIVFSNFQAPPVNSKDIKLLVTKAQTVWELTPHTPFKNTSRPTWLLWLLIAVVVLKLLKRNKGSRKPRLPVYLIVGVLISLIGGLTVFRSGLHYPFGMGFWGPNGHDALFHLSLIEKFSANPFSFSHPQIAGEKITNYHFLFDFISGIIAKLSGLSALDLYFRVFPVLAGIAIVLLLDRLLTTWQYSRPVRLLSMLLVFLAGSFGFIPKLLMGQDIFTGESAFWSNQSISIFLNPPYTLSIIILLLFLNKLNGKPRTNNSELITLSLIGGLLAQTKVYAFILLLGALLLSKKYKLFFGVLAVGILISLPFITLGGPAPFIFSPLWFPRSLFASFDRAYWPRLVEAWQAYEASGNFIKLSLINLFALMVFLVGNLGVRLLGLIDISRTKSRFDSETIVRWLIFLGLLLPLLFVQNINPWNTIQFMYYALFFLGIFTAKYISSLRPFFVTILLLLAVASSVGTLKDYIGYFSSSRISYSELLSLDTLRDLPKGVVLSPLYDEVSASRVSTPKPLYAYVSTAYISALSGQPEFLADTINLDITGFDYAERARDAQRFFDTQDANWAISFLQNNHIRYVYETRIKKMKLTPADLNLVKIFDSGEVTVYNFN
;
A
#
# COMPACT_ATOMS: atom_id res chain seq x y z
N MET A 1 -66.27 -1.71 -8.82
CA MET A 1 -65.53 -1.46 -7.55
C MET A 1 -64.23 -0.66 -7.76
N LEU A 2 -63.38 -0.97 -8.74
CA LEU A 2 -62.09 -0.27 -8.97
C LEU A 2 -62.20 1.25 -9.19
N ARG A 3 -63.24 1.76 -9.87
CA ARG A 3 -63.37 3.20 -10.16
C ARG A 3 -63.67 4.04 -8.90
N LYS A 4 -64.32 3.46 -7.89
CA LYS A 4 -64.55 4.12 -6.59
C LYS A 4 -63.31 4.06 -5.70
N SER A 5 -62.54 2.98 -5.73
CA SER A 5 -61.27 2.87 -5.00
C SER A 5 -60.19 3.81 -5.55
N PHE A 6 -60.14 4.04 -6.86
CA PHE A 6 -59.16 4.96 -7.46
C PHE A 6 -59.46 6.44 -7.12
N ILE A 7 -60.75 6.81 -7.05
CA ILE A 7 -61.17 8.15 -6.66
C ILE A 7 -60.95 8.38 -5.16
N ILE A 8 -61.17 7.38 -4.30
CA ILE A 8 -60.86 7.46 -2.86
C ILE A 8 -59.34 7.56 -2.62
N PHE A 9 -58.52 6.85 -3.41
CA PHE A 9 -57.07 6.94 -3.33
C PHE A 9 -56.54 8.32 -3.78
N LEU A 10 -57.09 8.89 -4.86
CA LEU A 10 -56.80 10.26 -5.30
C LEU A 10 -57.30 11.32 -4.30
N LEU A 11 -58.47 11.11 -3.68
CA LEU A 11 -59.01 11.99 -2.65
C LEU A 11 -58.18 11.95 -1.35
N LEU A 12 -57.71 10.76 -0.95
CA LEU A 12 -56.77 10.61 0.16
C LEU A 12 -55.44 11.31 -0.14
N LEU A 13 -54.91 11.19 -1.36
CA LEU A 13 -53.72 11.93 -1.82
C LEU A 13 -53.92 13.45 -1.83
N SER A 14 -55.12 13.95 -2.14
CA SER A 14 -55.44 15.38 -2.06
C SER A 14 -55.68 15.89 -0.63
N CYS A 15 -56.06 15.03 0.32
CA CYS A 15 -56.10 15.37 1.74
C CYS A 15 -54.69 15.42 2.37
N PHE A 16 -53.67 14.87 1.69
CA PHE A 16 -52.26 15.10 1.96
C PHE A 16 -51.68 16.27 1.15
N SER A 17 -52.50 17.27 0.79
CA SER A 17 -51.96 18.60 0.49
C SER A 17 -51.47 19.23 1.79
N GLY A 18 -50.38 18.69 2.34
CA GLY A 18 -49.55 19.44 3.27
C GLY A 18 -49.26 20.76 2.58
N LYS A 19 -49.66 21.87 3.21
CA LYS A 19 -49.22 23.21 2.81
C LYS A 19 -47.73 23.06 2.51
N ALA A 20 -47.28 23.39 1.30
CA ALA A 20 -45.86 23.44 1.00
C ALA A 20 -45.25 24.40 2.03
N HIS A 21 -44.66 23.84 3.09
CA HIS A 21 -43.96 24.63 4.09
C HIS A 21 -42.71 25.07 3.34
N ALA A 22 -42.65 26.36 3.02
CA ALA A 22 -41.39 26.96 2.62
C ALA A 22 -40.36 26.53 3.64
N PHE A 23 -39.33 25.84 3.16
CA PHE A 23 -38.30 25.26 4.00
C PHE A 23 -37.61 26.39 4.76
N LYS A 24 -37.82 26.46 6.07
CA LYS A 24 -37.16 27.44 6.92
C LYS A 24 -35.80 26.85 7.27
N ALA A 25 -34.73 27.42 6.74
CA ALA A 25 -33.38 26.97 7.08
C ALA A 25 -33.15 27.17 8.58
N GLU A 26 -33.02 26.07 9.31
CA GLU A 26 -32.84 26.05 10.77
C GLU A 26 -31.34 26.16 11.11
N THR A 27 -31.02 26.91 12.17
CA THR A 27 -29.66 26.97 12.71
C THR A 27 -29.60 26.18 14.01
N TYR A 28 -28.98 25.01 13.99
CA TYR A 28 -28.75 24.21 15.18
C TYR A 28 -27.52 24.69 15.94
N ILE A 29 -27.61 24.72 17.27
CA ILE A 29 -26.47 25.03 18.14
C ILE A 29 -26.30 23.95 19.21
N SER A 30 -25.07 23.50 19.39
CA SER A 30 -24.69 22.47 20.36
C SER A 30 -23.60 22.98 21.31
N PHE A 31 -23.64 22.54 22.56
CA PHE A 31 -22.59 22.77 23.54
C PHE A 31 -21.96 21.45 23.95
N ALA A 32 -20.71 21.21 23.54
CA ALA A 32 -19.99 19.96 23.78
C ALA A 32 -18.62 20.21 24.43
N ASN A 33 -18.51 19.96 25.74
CA ASN A 33 -17.30 20.24 26.51
C ASN A 33 -16.45 18.99 26.69
N GLN A 34 -15.15 19.10 26.42
CA GLN A 34 -14.17 18.03 26.62
C GLN A 34 -13.66 18.07 28.06
N VAL A 35 -13.74 16.95 28.76
CA VAL A 35 -13.41 16.85 30.20
C VAL A 35 -12.33 15.80 30.42
N ARG A 36 -11.10 16.26 30.67
CA ARG A 36 -9.95 15.46 31.10
C ARG A 36 -9.98 15.27 32.61
N GLY A 37 -9.53 14.11 33.08
CA GLY A 37 -9.41 13.82 34.51
C GLY A 37 -8.06 14.24 35.11
N PRO A 38 -7.67 13.67 36.25
CA PRO A 38 -6.45 14.04 36.96
C PRO A 38 -5.16 13.57 36.26
N GLU A 39 -5.23 12.65 35.28
CA GLU A 39 -4.03 12.08 34.65
C GLU A 39 -3.35 13.10 33.72
N GLY A 40 -2.11 13.47 34.03
CA GLY A 40 -1.39 14.49 33.26
C GLY A 40 -1.93 15.91 33.43
N TRP A 41 -2.70 16.16 34.51
CA TRP A 41 -3.24 17.49 34.81
C TRP A 41 -2.12 18.45 35.24
N ASN A 42 -1.94 19.54 34.49
CA ASN A 42 -0.81 20.47 34.67
C ASN A 42 -1.24 21.87 35.14
N ASN A 43 -2.52 22.11 35.41
CA ASN A 43 -2.98 23.41 35.92
C ASN A 43 -3.08 23.40 37.44
N SER A 44 -2.12 24.03 38.13
CA SER A 44 -2.07 24.08 39.59
C SER A 44 -3.07 25.04 40.24
N LYS A 45 -3.73 25.91 39.46
CA LYS A 45 -4.67 26.91 39.97
C LYS A 45 -6.10 26.40 40.09
N GLN A 46 -6.42 25.26 39.46
CA GLN A 46 -7.77 24.72 39.42
C GLN A 46 -7.76 23.19 39.38
N THR A 47 -8.80 22.58 39.93
CA THR A 47 -9.05 21.14 39.81
C THR A 47 -9.72 20.81 38.47
N PRO A 48 -9.67 19.53 38.01
CA PRO A 48 -10.39 19.09 36.81
C PRO A 48 -11.90 19.40 36.80
N LEU A 49 -12.53 19.62 37.96
CA LEU A 49 -13.96 19.89 38.10
C LEU A 49 -14.32 21.38 38.15
N ASP A 50 -13.38 22.28 38.43
CA ASP A 50 -13.71 23.70 38.66
C ASP A 50 -14.34 24.36 37.42
N LEU A 51 -13.74 24.14 36.23
CA LEU A 51 -14.29 24.67 34.99
C LEU A 51 -15.63 24.02 34.59
N PRO A 52 -15.79 22.67 34.60
CA PRO A 52 -17.09 22.04 34.37
C PRO A 52 -18.19 22.51 35.33
N MET A 53 -17.88 22.69 36.61
CA MET A 53 -18.83 23.21 37.60
C MET A 53 -19.28 24.63 37.25
N PHE A 54 -18.33 25.51 36.89
CA PHE A 54 -18.65 26.87 36.46
C PHE A 54 -19.47 26.90 35.17
N GLN A 55 -19.08 26.13 34.15
CA GLN A 55 -19.82 26.03 32.89
C GLN A 55 -21.26 25.53 33.11
N TYR A 56 -21.45 24.54 34.00
CA TYR A 56 -22.79 24.08 34.34
C TYR A 56 -23.62 25.17 35.01
N GLN A 57 -23.06 25.88 36.01
CA GLN A 57 -23.73 27.00 36.67
C GLN A 57 -24.22 28.04 35.66
N GLU A 58 -23.35 28.48 34.75
CA GLU A 58 -23.70 29.45 33.70
C GLU A 58 -24.73 28.90 32.71
N SER A 59 -24.65 27.61 32.34
CA SER A 59 -25.61 26.99 31.40
C SER A 59 -27.03 26.88 31.98
N THR A 60 -27.17 26.71 33.31
CA THR A 60 -28.49 26.54 33.95
C THR A 60 -29.41 27.74 33.78
N HIS A 61 -28.85 28.94 33.65
CA HIS A 61 -29.60 30.18 33.42
C HIS A 61 -30.14 30.31 31.99
N SER A 62 -29.57 29.56 31.03
CA SER A 62 -29.89 29.66 29.60
C SER A 62 -30.68 28.46 29.05
N ALA A 63 -30.80 27.38 29.82
CA ALA A 63 -31.56 26.16 29.52
C ALA A 63 -31.12 25.45 28.21
N PHE A 64 -29.85 25.57 27.83
CA PHE A 64 -29.32 24.89 26.64
C PHE A 64 -28.89 23.44 26.96
N PRO A 65 -29.12 22.49 26.03
CA PRO A 65 -28.55 21.15 26.15
C PRO A 65 -27.02 21.20 26.11
N VAL A 66 -26.37 20.49 27.03
CA VAL A 66 -24.91 20.38 27.10
C VAL A 66 -24.50 18.90 27.09
N THR A 67 -23.50 18.57 26.28
CA THR A 67 -22.87 17.25 26.24
C THR A 67 -21.48 17.32 26.89
N TRP A 68 -21.25 16.49 27.91
CA TRP A 68 -19.96 16.38 28.62
C TRP A 68 -19.20 15.16 28.10
N LEU A 69 -18.10 15.39 27.38
CA LEU A 69 -17.27 14.37 26.75
C LEU A 69 -16.13 14.01 27.71
N LEU A 70 -16.32 12.95 28.50
CA LEU A 70 -15.41 12.58 29.59
C LEU A 70 -14.23 11.77 29.07
N ARG A 71 -12.99 12.01 29.49
CA ARG A 71 -11.85 11.13 29.19
C ARG A 71 -11.85 9.93 30.14
N PHE A 72 -11.12 8.88 29.80
CA PHE A 72 -11.06 7.62 30.56
C PHE A 72 -10.79 7.85 32.06
N ASP A 73 -9.80 8.67 32.37
CA ASP A 73 -9.42 9.00 33.75
C ASP A 73 -10.50 9.82 34.49
N ALA A 74 -11.28 10.65 33.80
CA ALA A 74 -12.43 11.34 34.38
C ALA A 74 -13.61 10.39 34.67
N VAL A 75 -13.80 9.37 33.84
CA VAL A 75 -14.80 8.31 34.06
C VAL A 75 -14.36 7.40 35.21
N ASN A 76 -13.07 7.09 35.30
CA ASN A 76 -12.54 6.20 36.32
C ASN A 76 -12.41 6.87 37.71
N ASP A 77 -12.20 8.19 37.75
CA ASP A 77 -12.14 8.96 39.00
C ASP A 77 -13.49 8.96 39.73
N ALA A 78 -13.48 8.57 41.00
CA ALA A 78 -14.69 8.41 41.80
C ALA A 78 -15.40 9.74 42.08
N THR A 79 -14.67 10.84 42.24
CA THR A 79 -15.23 12.16 42.53
C THR A 79 -15.89 12.75 41.28
N MET A 80 -15.20 12.69 40.14
CA MET A 80 -15.70 13.19 38.86
C MET A 80 -16.90 12.38 38.36
N SER A 81 -16.80 11.04 38.34
CA SER A 81 -17.91 10.19 37.92
C SER A 81 -19.15 10.38 38.79
N ALA A 82 -19.01 10.51 40.12
CA ALA A 82 -20.12 10.81 41.02
C ALA A 82 -20.71 12.21 40.80
N PHE A 83 -19.92 13.21 40.41
CA PHE A 83 -20.42 14.51 40.01
C PHE A 83 -21.27 14.42 38.74
N PHE A 84 -20.72 13.87 37.65
CA PHE A 84 -21.42 13.77 36.36
C PHE A 84 -22.65 12.86 36.42
N ASN A 85 -22.63 11.78 37.19
CA ASN A 85 -23.79 10.92 37.38
C ASN A 85 -24.94 11.67 38.08
N ARG A 86 -24.63 12.46 39.12
CA ARG A 86 -25.62 13.32 39.79
C ARG A 86 -26.12 14.44 38.87
N LEU A 87 -25.23 14.99 38.04
CA LEU A 87 -25.55 16.06 37.09
C LEU A 87 -26.66 15.63 36.12
N VAL A 88 -26.45 14.54 35.39
CA VAL A 88 -27.43 14.04 34.40
C VAL A 88 -28.67 13.43 35.05
N GLY A 89 -28.57 12.94 36.29
CA GLY A 89 -29.74 12.52 37.07
C GLY A 89 -30.63 13.69 37.50
N LYS A 90 -30.07 14.89 37.67
CA LYS A 90 -30.78 16.09 38.12
C LYS A 90 -31.33 16.95 36.96
N ASP A 91 -30.56 17.09 35.89
CA ASP A 91 -30.91 17.96 34.75
C ASP A 91 -30.91 17.16 33.44
N LYS A 92 -32.08 17.04 32.83
CA LYS A 92 -32.31 16.30 31.58
C LYS A 92 -31.71 16.97 30.35
N ASN A 93 -31.31 18.24 30.45
CA ASN A 93 -30.59 18.93 29.39
C ASN A 93 -29.09 18.59 29.39
N GLN A 94 -28.61 17.80 30.36
CA GLN A 94 -27.22 17.38 30.45
C GLN A 94 -27.08 15.95 29.93
N SER A 95 -26.10 15.70 29.08
CA SER A 95 -25.80 14.38 28.51
C SER A 95 -24.32 14.04 28.67
N LEU A 96 -23.98 12.76 28.76
CA LEU A 96 -22.60 12.29 28.83
C LEU A 96 -22.18 11.63 27.51
N GLY A 97 -20.94 11.90 27.10
CA GLY A 97 -20.26 11.26 25.98
C GLY A 97 -18.84 10.87 26.35
N ALA A 98 -18.15 10.22 25.41
CA ALA A 98 -16.77 9.78 25.61
C ALA A 98 -15.75 10.66 24.87
N LEU A 99 -14.65 10.99 25.52
CA LEU A 99 -13.45 11.58 24.93
C LEU A 99 -12.38 10.49 24.79
N LEU A 100 -12.14 10.09 23.55
CA LEU A 100 -11.23 9.00 23.15
C LEU A 100 -9.81 9.53 22.94
N GLU A 101 -9.27 10.17 23.97
CA GLU A 101 -7.83 10.45 24.10
C GLU A 101 -7.21 9.30 24.87
N ILE A 102 -6.23 8.63 24.26
CA ILE A 102 -5.61 7.47 24.91
C ILE A 102 -4.58 7.93 25.93
N THR A 103 -4.69 7.38 27.14
CA THR A 103 -3.80 7.67 28.26
C THR A 103 -3.02 6.42 28.68
N PRO A 104 -1.89 6.59 29.42
CA PRO A 104 -1.21 5.47 30.06
C PRO A 104 -2.16 4.56 30.86
N SER A 105 -3.04 5.14 31.68
CA SER A 105 -3.98 4.35 32.49
C SER A 105 -5.00 3.55 31.67
N LEU A 106 -5.50 4.09 30.55
CA LEU A 106 -6.36 3.34 29.63
C LEU A 106 -5.59 2.20 28.95
N SER A 107 -4.35 2.47 28.51
CA SER A 107 -3.52 1.45 27.86
C SER A 107 -3.18 0.31 28.83
N GLU A 108 -2.85 0.64 30.08
CA GLU A 108 -2.63 -0.34 31.15
C GLU A 108 -3.89 -1.18 31.42
N ALA A 109 -5.05 -0.52 31.56
CA ALA A 109 -6.33 -1.21 31.78
C ALA A 109 -6.71 -2.13 30.61
N ALA A 110 -6.37 -1.76 29.37
CA ALA A 110 -6.62 -2.55 28.17
C ALA A 110 -5.56 -3.63 27.91
N ASN A 111 -4.48 -3.67 28.72
CA ASN A 111 -3.29 -4.50 28.48
C ASN A 111 -2.68 -4.26 27.07
N VAL A 112 -2.63 -2.99 26.67
CA VAL A 112 -2.07 -2.52 25.39
C VAL A 112 -0.78 -1.74 25.67
N VAL A 113 0.24 -1.94 24.83
CA VAL A 113 1.52 -1.22 24.97
C VAL A 113 1.33 0.26 24.66
N TYR A 114 1.66 1.13 25.62
CA TYR A 114 1.64 2.57 25.40
C TYR A 114 2.88 3.01 24.60
N PRO A 115 2.73 3.64 23.40
CA PRO A 115 3.87 3.97 22.56
C PRO A 115 4.81 5.00 23.20
N PRO A 116 6.11 4.99 22.86
CA PRO A 116 7.06 5.98 23.36
C PRO A 116 6.76 7.38 22.80
N GLY A 117 7.12 8.41 23.56
CA GLY A 117 7.03 9.81 23.14
C GLY A 117 7.37 10.77 24.27
N ASN A 118 7.55 12.05 23.93
CA ASN A 118 7.95 13.11 24.87
C ASN A 118 6.75 13.90 25.44
N SER A 119 5.55 13.70 24.89
CA SER A 119 4.32 14.37 25.30
C SER A 119 3.15 13.38 25.25
N LEU A 120 2.13 13.60 26.10
CA LEU A 120 0.84 12.93 25.97
C LEU A 120 0.10 13.36 24.70
N LEU A 121 0.46 14.51 24.13
CA LEU A 121 -0.14 15.07 22.92
C LEU A 121 0.48 14.54 21.62
N ASN A 122 1.50 13.67 21.69
CA ASN A 122 2.06 13.07 20.47
C ASN A 122 1.01 12.17 19.79
N ALA A 123 0.86 12.32 18.47
CA ALA A 123 -0.22 11.68 17.71
C ALA A 123 -0.19 10.16 17.73
N ASN A 124 0.99 9.53 17.74
CA ASN A 124 1.17 8.09 17.88
C ASN A 124 0.66 7.52 19.21
N ARG A 125 0.43 8.38 20.22
CA ARG A 125 -0.01 7.98 21.56
C ARG A 125 -1.43 8.43 21.84
N LEU A 126 -1.75 9.68 21.49
CA LEU A 126 -3.03 10.30 21.83
C LEU A 126 -4.20 9.68 21.07
N PHE A 127 -3.98 9.28 19.81
CA PHE A 127 -5.03 8.84 18.89
C PHE A 127 -5.06 7.33 18.71
N LEU A 128 -6.27 6.78 18.55
CA LEU A 128 -6.50 5.38 18.20
C LEU A 128 -5.70 4.96 16.95
N SER A 129 -5.56 5.86 15.97
CA SER A 129 -4.74 5.63 14.78
C SER A 129 -3.29 5.23 15.07
N GLY A 130 -2.74 5.56 16.25
CA GLY A 130 -1.40 5.17 16.69
C GLY A 130 -1.23 3.69 17.06
N TYR A 131 -2.35 2.97 17.19
CA TYR A 131 -2.39 1.58 17.66
C TYR A 131 -2.78 0.62 16.53
N SER A 132 -2.43 -0.66 16.68
CA SER A 132 -2.88 -1.71 15.75
C SER A 132 -4.41 -1.86 15.80
N ILE A 133 -5.03 -2.45 14.78
CA ILE A 133 -6.50 -2.65 14.78
C ILE A 133 -6.99 -3.37 16.04
N LEU A 134 -6.32 -4.44 16.44
CA LEU A 134 -6.69 -5.21 17.63
C LEU A 134 -6.56 -4.37 18.90
N ASP A 135 -5.48 -3.59 19.00
CA ASP A 135 -5.27 -2.69 20.15
C ASP A 135 -6.31 -1.56 20.18
N ARG A 136 -6.71 -1.02 19.02
CA ARG A 136 -7.79 -0.02 18.92
C ARG A 136 -9.10 -0.58 19.47
N GLU A 137 -9.45 -1.80 19.07
CA GLU A 137 -10.65 -2.48 19.56
C GLU A 137 -10.60 -2.71 21.07
N LEU A 138 -9.45 -3.18 21.61
CA LEU A 138 -9.26 -3.37 23.05
C LEU A 138 -9.35 -2.07 23.85
N LEU A 139 -8.74 -0.98 23.36
CA LEU A 139 -8.80 0.33 23.99
C LEU A 139 -10.23 0.88 24.00
N ILE A 140 -10.96 0.78 22.88
CA ILE A 140 -12.36 1.20 22.80
C ILE A 140 -13.21 0.35 23.75
N ASP A 141 -13.06 -0.97 23.72
CA ASP A 141 -13.85 -1.89 24.54
C ASP A 141 -13.66 -1.62 26.04
N THR A 142 -12.40 -1.51 26.46
CA THR A 142 -12.03 -1.22 27.85
C THR A 142 -12.62 0.10 28.32
N TYR A 143 -12.52 1.14 27.49
CA TYR A 143 -13.13 2.42 27.79
C TYR A 143 -14.65 2.27 27.96
N MET A 144 -15.31 1.65 26.97
CA MET A 144 -16.77 1.56 26.93
C MET A 144 -17.34 0.72 28.08
N ASP A 145 -16.64 -0.34 28.48
CA ASP A 145 -17.05 -1.20 29.59
C ASP A 145 -16.98 -0.46 30.93
N ILE A 146 -15.94 0.35 31.17
CA ILE A 146 -15.86 1.19 32.37
C ILE A 146 -16.93 2.28 32.34
N PHE A 147 -17.17 2.91 31.18
CA PHE A 147 -18.24 3.90 31.03
C PHE A 147 -19.61 3.28 31.39
N PHE A 148 -19.91 2.09 30.86
CA PHE A 148 -21.14 1.36 31.18
C PHE A 148 -21.22 1.00 32.66
N ALA A 149 -20.12 0.53 33.26
CA ALA A 149 -20.08 0.20 34.69
C ALA A 149 -20.33 1.42 35.60
N ARG A 150 -19.96 2.64 35.17
CA ARG A 150 -20.13 3.87 35.94
C ARG A 150 -21.50 4.52 35.76
N PHE A 151 -22.06 4.49 34.55
CA PHE A 151 -23.26 5.25 34.20
C PHE A 151 -24.47 4.40 33.79
N GLY A 152 -24.29 3.10 33.56
CA GLY A 152 -25.37 2.15 33.23
C GLY A 152 -25.82 2.15 31.76
N TYR A 153 -25.14 2.88 30.88
CA TYR A 153 -25.41 2.92 29.44
C TYR A 153 -24.13 3.25 28.66
N TYR A 154 -24.10 2.91 27.37
CA TYR A 154 -23.01 3.32 26.47
C TYR A 154 -23.24 4.74 25.92
N PRO A 155 -22.20 5.56 25.80
CA PRO A 155 -22.31 6.93 25.30
C PRO A 155 -22.79 6.94 23.85
N LYS A 156 -23.65 7.90 23.50
CA LYS A 156 -24.15 8.10 22.12
C LYS A 156 -23.36 9.12 21.32
N SER A 157 -22.50 9.87 22.00
CA SER A 157 -21.61 10.86 21.41
C SER A 157 -20.18 10.58 21.85
N VAL A 158 -19.25 10.67 20.91
CA VAL A 158 -17.81 10.53 21.15
C VAL A 158 -17.06 11.75 20.65
N SER A 159 -15.82 11.94 21.10
CA SER A 159 -14.92 12.99 20.64
C SER A 159 -13.47 12.54 20.68
N ALA A 160 -12.66 13.05 19.76
CA ALA A 160 -11.21 13.14 19.89
C ALA A 160 -10.72 14.22 18.91
N HIS A 161 -9.47 14.68 19.02
CA HIS A 161 -8.92 15.58 17.98
C HIS A 161 -8.82 14.89 16.61
N HIS A 162 -8.68 13.56 16.59
CA HIS A 162 -8.77 12.75 15.38
C HIS A 162 -9.45 11.41 15.68
N LEU A 163 -10.40 11.03 14.81
CA LEU A 163 -11.00 9.69 14.77
C LEU A 163 -10.85 9.13 13.36
N ASP A 164 -10.18 7.99 13.26
CA ASP A 164 -10.00 7.26 12.01
C ASP A 164 -11.28 6.50 11.63
N SER A 165 -11.47 6.25 10.33
CA SER A 165 -12.67 5.64 9.79
C SER A 165 -12.91 4.22 10.34
N TYR A 166 -11.85 3.45 10.61
CA TYR A 166 -12.00 2.12 11.21
C TYR A 166 -12.61 2.22 12.60
N SER A 167 -12.04 3.06 13.47
CA SER A 167 -12.55 3.28 14.82
C SER A 167 -13.98 3.82 14.83
N LEU A 168 -14.32 4.74 13.92
CA LEU A 168 -15.69 5.24 13.76
C LEU A 168 -16.68 4.11 13.41
N GLN A 169 -16.31 3.21 12.50
CA GLN A 169 -17.13 2.05 12.16
C GLN A 169 -17.36 1.15 13.37
N TYR A 170 -16.30 0.84 14.11
CA TYR A 170 -16.38 -0.03 15.28
C TYR A 170 -17.28 0.56 16.39
N LEU A 171 -17.10 1.86 16.68
CA LEU A 171 -17.93 2.61 17.63
C LEU A 171 -19.41 2.59 17.23
N GLN A 172 -19.71 2.75 15.95
CA GLN A 172 -21.09 2.71 15.45
C GLN A 172 -21.68 1.30 15.46
N SER A 173 -20.94 0.30 14.96
CA SER A 173 -21.48 -1.06 14.80
C SER A 173 -21.65 -1.79 16.12
N LYS A 174 -20.72 -1.60 17.07
CA LYS A 174 -20.74 -2.29 18.37
C LYS A 174 -21.50 -1.52 19.44
N TYR A 175 -21.28 -0.20 19.54
CA TYR A 175 -21.82 0.63 20.62
C TYR A 175 -22.99 1.53 20.21
N SER A 176 -23.35 1.53 18.92
CA SER A 176 -24.43 2.36 18.38
C SER A 176 -24.24 3.85 18.70
N VAL A 177 -22.98 4.32 18.61
CA VAL A 177 -22.64 5.75 18.66
C VAL A 177 -23.31 6.45 17.49
N LEU A 178 -23.89 7.62 17.75
CA LEU A 178 -24.67 8.41 16.79
C LEU A 178 -23.88 9.59 16.23
N THR A 179 -23.03 10.19 17.07
CA THR A 179 -22.28 11.40 16.72
C THR A 179 -20.83 11.32 17.18
N ALA A 180 -19.91 11.78 16.34
CA ALA A 180 -18.49 11.93 16.66
C ALA A 180 -18.06 13.37 16.43
N MET A 181 -17.49 14.01 17.45
CA MET A 181 -16.88 15.34 17.33
C MET A 181 -15.39 15.20 17.02
N SER A 182 -14.92 15.86 15.96
CA SER A 182 -13.50 15.85 15.56
C SER A 182 -13.01 17.26 15.20
N GLY A 183 -11.69 17.48 15.30
CA GLY A 183 -11.03 18.73 14.96
C GLY A 183 -10.26 18.65 13.63
N GLY A 184 -10.19 19.77 12.92
CA GLY A 184 -9.35 19.91 11.72
C GLY A 184 -9.82 19.12 10.50
N GLU A 185 -11.12 18.86 10.38
CA GLU A 185 -11.67 18.17 9.21
C GLU A 185 -11.73 19.05 7.97
N ALA A 186 -11.57 18.43 6.80
CA ALA A 186 -11.63 19.08 5.50
C ALA A 186 -13.03 19.67 5.17
N TYR A 187 -14.05 19.25 5.90
CA TYR A 187 -15.46 19.59 5.74
C TYR A 187 -15.89 20.41 6.97
N GLN A 188 -16.40 21.63 6.76
CA GLN A 188 -16.62 22.60 7.84
C GLN A 188 -18.02 22.50 8.45
N SER A 189 -18.76 21.44 8.12
CA SER A 189 -20.17 21.24 8.49
C SER A 189 -20.43 19.77 8.77
N PRO A 190 -21.52 19.39 9.46
CA PRO A 190 -21.79 17.99 9.76
C PRO A 190 -21.96 17.09 8.53
N TYR A 191 -21.44 15.88 8.59
CA TYR A 191 -21.55 14.90 7.51
C TYR A 191 -21.48 13.46 8.02
N PHE A 192 -21.88 12.50 7.19
CA PHE A 192 -21.56 11.09 7.41
C PHE A 192 -20.20 10.79 6.78
N PRO A 193 -19.21 10.29 7.53
CA PRO A 193 -17.90 9.98 6.96
C PRO A 193 -17.95 8.72 6.08
N ASP A 194 -17.07 8.65 5.10
CA ASP A 194 -16.87 7.47 4.26
C ASP A 194 -16.17 6.35 5.05
N LYS A 195 -16.54 5.09 4.78
CA LYS A 195 -15.97 3.90 5.44
C LYS A 195 -14.47 3.72 5.23
N HIS A 196 -13.86 4.34 4.22
CA HIS A 196 -12.43 4.19 3.97
C HIS A 196 -11.59 5.39 4.43
N ASN A 197 -12.19 6.55 4.64
CA ASN A 197 -11.48 7.77 5.01
C ASN A 197 -12.42 8.75 5.75
N SER A 198 -12.14 9.02 7.02
CA SER A 198 -13.04 9.83 7.85
C SER A 198 -13.14 11.30 7.42
N SER A 199 -12.16 11.81 6.68
CA SER A 199 -12.17 13.18 6.15
C SER A 199 -12.92 13.32 4.82
N ILE A 200 -13.42 12.22 4.24
CA ILE A 200 -14.25 12.22 3.04
C ILE A 200 -15.74 12.05 3.43
N PRO A 201 -16.64 12.93 2.93
CA PRO A 201 -18.08 12.73 3.11
C PRO A 201 -18.63 11.58 2.25
N ALA A 202 -19.52 10.78 2.84
CA ALA A 202 -20.16 9.66 2.17
C ALA A 202 -21.23 10.12 1.17
N GLY A 203 -21.07 9.73 -0.10
CA GLY A 203 -22.04 9.99 -1.17
C GLY A 203 -23.22 9.01 -1.27
N SER A 204 -23.28 7.95 -0.46
CA SER A 204 -24.36 6.97 -0.46
C SER A 204 -24.48 6.23 0.88
N PHE A 205 -25.55 5.47 1.06
CA PHE A 205 -25.74 4.65 2.26
C PHE A 205 -24.72 3.51 2.33
N ALA A 206 -24.32 2.97 1.16
CA ALA A 206 -23.43 1.81 1.08
C ALA A 206 -22.01 2.11 1.61
N ASN A 207 -21.52 3.34 1.38
CA ASN A 207 -20.17 3.75 1.75
C ASN A 207 -20.11 4.62 3.02
N ARG A 208 -21.24 4.93 3.67
CA ARG A 208 -21.24 5.74 4.89
C ARG A 208 -20.96 4.92 6.15
N VAL A 209 -20.21 5.49 7.08
CA VAL A 209 -20.32 5.12 8.49
C VAL A 209 -21.63 5.73 9.02
N ASN A 210 -22.50 4.93 9.62
CA ASN A 210 -23.87 5.36 9.99
C ASN A 210 -23.91 6.17 11.30
N LEU A 211 -22.98 7.12 11.44
CA LEU A 211 -22.84 8.09 12.52
C LEU A 211 -22.48 9.46 11.92
N VAL A 212 -22.86 10.54 12.58
CA VAL A 212 -22.59 11.91 12.10
C VAL A 212 -21.29 12.42 12.67
N LEU A 213 -20.37 12.84 11.81
CA LEU A 213 -19.19 13.55 12.21
C LEU A 213 -19.51 15.05 12.24
N VAL A 214 -19.26 15.70 13.38
CA VAL A 214 -19.48 17.13 13.58
C VAL A 214 -18.15 17.86 13.81
N PRO A 215 -17.95 19.03 13.18
CA PRO A 215 -16.75 19.82 13.41
C PRO A 215 -16.78 20.46 14.80
N ARG A 216 -15.60 20.64 15.39
CA ARG A 216 -15.40 21.57 16.51
C ARG A 216 -15.14 22.97 15.97
N ASN A 217 -16.01 23.93 16.27
CA ASN A 217 -15.78 25.33 15.93
C ASN A 217 -14.86 25.99 16.99
N PRO A 218 -14.10 27.04 16.63
CA PRO A 218 -13.24 27.75 17.58
C PRO A 218 -14.06 28.26 18.77
N GLY A 219 -13.49 28.08 19.96
CA GLY A 219 -14.08 28.54 21.20
C GLY A 219 -14.04 30.07 21.33
N PRO A 220 -14.68 30.61 22.39
CA PRO A 220 -14.67 32.04 22.69
C PRO A 220 -13.24 32.61 22.75
N GLY A 221 -12.97 33.71 22.03
CA GLY A 221 -11.72 34.49 22.14
C GLY A 221 -10.87 34.65 20.86
N GLN A 222 -11.05 33.82 19.82
CA GLN A 222 -10.34 33.96 18.52
C GLN A 222 -11.16 34.74 17.47
N GLU A 223 -12.46 34.50 17.41
CA GLU A 223 -13.44 35.24 16.63
C GLU A 223 -14.63 35.60 17.54
N THR A 224 -15.35 36.68 17.24
CA THR A 224 -16.57 36.99 18.00
C THR A 224 -17.67 35.99 17.64
N LEU A 225 -18.35 35.42 18.64
CA LEU A 225 -19.42 34.43 18.43
C LEU A 225 -20.51 34.93 17.46
N ASP A 226 -20.84 36.23 17.50
CA ASP A 226 -21.81 36.83 16.57
C ASP A 226 -21.32 36.74 15.11
N SER A 227 -20.01 36.88 14.86
CA SER A 227 -19.43 36.72 13.51
C SER A 227 -19.49 35.28 13.03
N LEU A 228 -19.19 34.31 13.91
CA LEU A 228 -19.31 32.88 13.63
C LEU A 228 -20.77 32.51 13.29
N LEU A 229 -21.72 32.94 14.13
CA LEU A 229 -23.15 32.71 13.91
C LEU A 229 -23.62 33.38 12.62
N ASN A 230 -23.16 34.60 12.32
CA ASN A 230 -23.48 35.28 11.06
C ASN A 230 -22.93 34.53 9.83
N PHE A 231 -21.74 33.94 9.93
CA PHE A 231 -21.15 33.14 8.86
C PHE A 231 -21.94 31.87 8.59
N PHE A 232 -22.27 31.08 9.61
CA PHE A 232 -22.98 29.82 9.42
C PHE A 232 -24.48 29.99 9.18
N SER A 233 -25.14 31.00 9.77
CA SER A 233 -26.61 31.16 9.73
C SER A 233 -27.13 31.89 8.49
N GLN A 234 -26.41 31.83 7.37
CA GLN A 234 -26.78 32.52 6.13
C GLN A 234 -28.06 31.89 5.53
N ARG A 235 -29.15 32.65 5.55
CA ARG A 235 -30.46 32.18 5.08
C ARG A 235 -30.46 32.00 3.56
N GLY A 236 -31.09 30.93 3.10
CA GLY A 236 -31.29 30.68 1.67
C GLY A 236 -30.09 30.10 0.94
N PHE A 237 -29.11 29.54 1.66
CA PHE A 237 -27.93 28.87 1.10
C PHE A 237 -27.88 27.37 1.44
N ASN A 238 -28.05 27.04 2.72
CA ASN A 238 -28.01 25.68 3.22
C ASN A 238 -29.40 25.24 3.71
N GLU A 239 -29.66 23.93 3.68
CA GLU A 239 -30.89 23.39 4.27
C GLU A 239 -30.94 23.63 5.79
N PHE A 240 -29.79 23.51 6.42
CA PHE A 240 -29.63 23.83 7.83
C PHE A 240 -28.19 24.26 8.04
N SER A 241 -27.96 24.88 9.18
CA SER A 241 -26.64 25.20 9.67
C SER A 241 -26.44 24.58 11.04
N PHE A 242 -25.21 24.26 11.38
CA PHE A 242 -24.89 23.68 12.67
C PHE A 242 -23.62 24.33 13.21
N VAL A 243 -23.69 24.79 14.45
CA VAL A 243 -22.57 25.37 15.18
C VAL A 243 -22.39 24.61 16.47
N ASN A 244 -21.19 24.12 16.72
CA ASN A 244 -20.87 23.39 17.94
C ASN A 244 -19.80 24.13 18.73
N LEU A 245 -20.19 24.58 19.92
CA LEU A 245 -19.37 25.34 20.85
C LEU A 245 -18.89 24.42 21.97
N GLY A 246 -17.65 24.59 22.40
CA GLY A 246 -17.09 23.72 23.44
C GLY A 246 -15.72 24.17 23.90
N LEU A 247 -15.48 24.01 25.20
CA LEU A 247 -14.17 24.26 25.80
C LEU A 247 -13.61 22.97 26.40
N GLU A 248 -12.29 22.91 26.45
CA GLU A 248 -11.54 21.90 27.18
C GLU A 248 -11.38 22.36 28.63
N ASN A 249 -11.52 21.44 29.59
CA ASN A 249 -11.49 21.79 31.02
C ASN A 249 -10.11 22.18 31.56
N ASP A 250 -9.04 21.93 30.81
CA ASP A 250 -7.67 22.31 31.17
C ASP A 250 -7.32 23.78 30.85
N LEU A 251 -8.23 24.50 30.18
CA LEU A 251 -8.14 25.95 30.03
C LEU A 251 -8.26 26.66 31.40
N ASP A 252 -7.44 27.67 31.64
CA ASP A 252 -7.41 28.43 32.91
C ASP A 252 -8.72 29.22 33.08
N LEU A 253 -9.55 28.81 34.04
CA LEU A 253 -10.84 29.42 34.37
C LEU A 253 -10.70 30.92 34.63
N SER A 254 -9.59 31.37 35.24
CA SER A 254 -9.40 32.80 35.52
C SER A 254 -9.28 33.65 34.25
N LEU A 255 -8.82 33.07 33.14
CA LEU A 255 -8.69 33.74 31.86
C LEU A 255 -10.00 33.69 31.05
N PHE A 256 -10.68 32.54 31.05
CA PHE A 256 -11.85 32.29 30.19
C PHE A 256 -13.21 32.59 30.85
N LYS A 257 -13.25 32.96 32.14
CA LYS A 257 -14.49 33.24 32.86
C LYS A 257 -15.40 34.22 32.11
N LYS A 258 -14.85 35.37 31.71
CA LYS A 258 -15.58 36.42 30.99
C LYS A 258 -16.07 35.96 29.62
N ASP A 259 -15.28 35.13 28.94
CA ASP A 259 -15.61 34.67 27.60
C ASP A 259 -16.76 33.65 27.64
N ILE A 260 -16.80 32.79 28.67
CA ILE A 260 -17.91 31.85 28.91
C ILE A 260 -19.21 32.60 29.21
N GLU A 261 -19.16 33.55 30.15
CA GLU A 261 -20.31 34.42 30.48
C GLU A 261 -20.80 35.18 29.24
N SER A 262 -19.87 35.75 28.47
CA SER A 262 -20.17 36.49 27.23
C SER A 262 -20.77 35.60 26.15
N THR A 263 -20.30 34.36 26.02
CA THR A 263 -20.80 33.39 25.04
C THR A 263 -22.25 33.03 25.33
N ASN A 264 -22.56 32.62 26.56
CA ASN A 264 -23.92 32.26 26.95
C ASN A 264 -24.89 33.44 26.80
N ARG A 265 -24.47 34.65 27.20
CA ARG A 265 -25.25 35.88 26.98
C ARG A 265 -25.48 36.15 25.50
N THR A 266 -24.44 36.07 24.66
CA THR A 266 -24.54 36.33 23.21
C THR A 266 -25.49 35.33 22.54
N VAL A 267 -25.44 34.04 22.89
CA VAL A 267 -26.39 33.05 22.36
C VAL A 267 -27.82 33.36 22.78
N ALA A 268 -28.05 33.76 24.04
CA ALA A 268 -29.37 34.14 24.52
C ALA A 268 -29.92 35.38 23.79
N GLU A 269 -29.09 36.42 23.62
CA GLU A 269 -29.45 37.68 22.95
C GLU A 269 -29.68 37.50 21.44
N THR A 270 -28.90 36.64 20.78
CA THR A 270 -28.96 36.44 19.33
C THR A 270 -29.86 35.28 18.88
N ARG A 271 -30.48 34.55 19.83
CA ARG A 271 -31.38 33.41 19.54
C ARG A 271 -32.45 33.73 18.50
N GLY A 272 -33.14 34.87 18.63
CA GLY A 272 -34.16 35.29 17.68
C GLY A 272 -33.59 35.82 16.36
N LYS A 273 -32.41 36.46 16.39
CA LYS A 273 -31.72 37.01 15.21
C LYS A 273 -31.38 35.90 14.21
N TYR A 274 -30.83 34.79 14.70
CA TYR A 274 -30.35 33.69 13.87
C TYR A 274 -31.25 32.45 13.84
N ASP A 275 -32.41 32.48 14.51
CA ASP A 275 -33.32 31.33 14.65
C ASP A 275 -32.61 30.10 15.23
N LEU A 276 -31.94 30.28 16.38
CA LEU A 276 -31.13 29.23 16.99
C LEU A 276 -31.99 28.15 17.66
N HIS A 277 -31.73 26.89 17.30
CA HIS A 277 -32.36 25.67 17.81
C HIS A 277 -31.34 24.86 18.61
N PRO A 278 -31.34 24.94 19.95
CA PRO A 278 -30.41 24.20 20.79
C PRO A 278 -30.64 22.70 20.72
N ILE A 279 -29.57 21.92 20.57
CA ILE A 279 -29.65 20.46 20.43
C ILE A 279 -28.41 19.77 21.03
N GLY A 280 -28.61 18.65 21.71
CA GLY A 280 -27.52 17.79 22.17
C GLY A 280 -26.89 17.03 21.00
N LEU A 281 -25.65 16.57 21.17
CA LEU A 281 -24.92 15.91 20.08
C LEU A 281 -25.60 14.62 19.61
N ALA A 282 -26.17 13.83 20.52
CA ALA A 282 -26.80 12.55 20.19
C ALA A 282 -28.13 12.76 19.44
N GLU A 283 -28.95 13.69 19.93
CA GLU A 283 -30.21 14.08 19.31
C GLU A 283 -30.00 14.65 17.91
N PHE A 284 -28.94 15.45 17.72
CA PHE A 284 -28.56 15.95 16.40
C PHE A 284 -28.16 14.82 15.45
N GLY A 285 -27.41 13.82 15.94
CA GLY A 285 -27.05 12.63 15.18
C GLY A 285 -28.27 11.88 14.67
N ASP A 286 -29.27 11.65 15.53
CA ASP A 286 -30.53 11.00 15.14
C ASP A 286 -31.34 11.85 14.16
N TRP A 287 -31.43 13.16 14.38
CA TRP A 287 -32.10 14.09 13.47
C TRP A 287 -31.47 14.04 12.07
N MET A 288 -30.14 14.15 11.98
CA MET A 288 -29.40 14.06 10.72
C MET A 288 -29.64 12.72 10.03
N LYS A 289 -29.62 11.60 10.75
CA LYS A 289 -29.87 10.26 10.19
C LYS A 289 -31.27 10.10 9.63
N SER A 290 -32.27 10.66 10.30
CA SER A 290 -33.66 10.65 9.84
C SER A 290 -33.86 11.59 8.65
N ARG A 291 -33.17 12.73 8.64
CA ARG A 291 -33.27 13.75 7.60
C ARG A 291 -32.55 13.34 6.30
N TYR A 292 -31.39 12.70 6.43
CA TYR A 292 -30.50 12.34 5.33
C TYR A 292 -30.24 10.82 5.31
N PRO A 293 -31.22 10.03 4.85
CA PRO A 293 -31.12 8.56 4.86
C PRO A 293 -30.10 8.03 3.85
N GLU A 294 -29.82 8.75 2.76
CA GLU A 294 -29.03 8.25 1.63
C GLU A 294 -27.59 8.76 1.59
N SER A 295 -27.32 10.04 1.85
CA SER A 295 -25.97 10.60 1.66
C SER A 295 -25.73 11.82 2.56
N SER A 296 -24.48 12.25 2.67
CA SER A 296 -24.14 13.49 3.34
C SER A 296 -24.75 14.71 2.62
N PRO A 297 -25.16 15.75 3.35
CA PRO A 297 -25.65 17.00 2.74
C PRO A 297 -24.54 17.79 2.05
N ALA A 298 -24.92 18.63 1.10
CA ALA A 298 -24.06 19.65 0.51
C ALA A 298 -24.26 21.01 1.18
N TYR A 299 -23.21 21.81 1.20
CA TYR A 299 -23.16 23.12 1.83
C TYR A 299 -22.56 24.17 0.90
N PHE A 300 -23.05 25.39 1.01
CA PHE A 300 -22.53 26.58 0.36
C PHE A 300 -22.39 27.71 1.39
N TYR A 301 -21.22 28.33 1.41
CA TYR A 301 -20.91 29.47 2.27
C TYR A 301 -20.27 30.58 1.46
N HIS A 302 -20.51 31.83 1.86
CA HIS A 302 -19.74 32.95 1.34
C HIS A 302 -19.39 33.95 2.46
N SER A 303 -18.25 34.62 2.34
CA SER A 303 -17.86 35.65 3.32
C SER A 303 -17.05 36.75 2.66
N PRO A 304 -17.10 37.99 3.20
CA PRO A 304 -16.02 38.93 2.94
C PRO A 304 -14.73 38.41 3.59
N ASP A 305 -13.60 38.62 2.96
CA ASP A 305 -12.30 38.36 3.60
C ASP A 305 -12.03 39.45 4.63
N ALA A 306 -12.15 39.12 5.92
CA ALA A 306 -11.94 40.05 7.02
C ALA A 306 -10.47 40.49 7.19
N THR A 307 -9.52 39.80 6.53
CA THR A 307 -8.08 40.07 6.65
C THR A 307 -7.52 40.91 5.50
N SER A 308 -8.29 41.11 4.43
CA SER A 308 -7.83 41.82 3.24
C SER A 308 -8.10 43.32 3.32
N ILE A 309 -7.10 44.12 2.94
CA ILE A 309 -7.21 45.59 2.77
C ILE A 309 -8.08 45.91 1.53
N VAL A 310 -8.19 44.97 0.60
CA VAL A 310 -8.98 45.09 -0.63
C VAL A 310 -10.30 44.32 -0.44
N PRO A 311 -11.44 44.79 -0.98
CA PRO A 311 -12.70 44.05 -0.89
C PRO A 311 -12.59 42.70 -1.65
N VAL A 312 -12.43 41.61 -0.89
CA VAL A 312 -12.37 40.23 -1.37
C VAL A 312 -13.61 39.47 -0.89
N LYS A 313 -14.17 38.62 -1.76
CA LYS A 313 -15.29 37.72 -1.41
C LYS A 313 -14.87 36.27 -1.63
N ILE A 314 -15.01 35.46 -0.59
CA ILE A 314 -14.66 34.04 -0.57
C ILE A 314 -15.95 33.22 -0.67
N TYR A 315 -15.91 32.13 -1.43
CA TYR A 315 -16.99 31.16 -1.56
C TYR A 315 -16.47 29.76 -1.29
N TRP A 316 -17.25 28.96 -0.56
CA TRP A 316 -17.02 27.55 -0.36
C TRP A 316 -18.24 26.76 -0.81
N TYR A 317 -18.02 25.77 -1.67
CA TYR A 317 -19.00 24.73 -1.96
C TYR A 317 -18.43 23.38 -1.53
N GLN A 318 -19.20 22.66 -0.74
CA GLN A 318 -18.82 21.40 -0.13
C GLN A 318 -19.93 20.39 -0.42
N SER A 319 -19.62 19.32 -1.14
CA SER A 319 -20.56 18.25 -1.46
C SER A 319 -19.98 16.90 -1.07
N PRO A 320 -20.76 15.81 -1.11
CA PRO A 320 -20.22 14.48 -0.89
C PRO A 320 -19.15 14.04 -1.89
N PHE A 321 -18.98 14.71 -3.04
CA PHE A 321 -18.08 14.27 -4.12
C PHE A 321 -16.89 15.19 -4.35
N TYR A 322 -16.97 16.46 -3.95
CA TYR A 322 -15.87 17.41 -4.03
C TYR A 322 -16.09 18.61 -3.11
N ARG A 323 -14.99 19.34 -2.87
CA ARG A 323 -15.04 20.70 -2.33
C ARG A 323 -14.36 21.67 -3.28
N LEU A 324 -14.84 22.92 -3.27
CA LEU A 324 -14.35 24.00 -4.11
C LEU A 324 -14.31 25.31 -3.30
N GLY A 325 -13.13 25.90 -3.22
CA GLY A 325 -12.89 27.24 -2.69
C GLY A 325 -12.66 28.24 -3.81
N LEU A 326 -13.40 29.35 -3.80
CA LEU A 326 -13.28 30.43 -4.78
C LEU A 326 -12.98 31.76 -4.07
N LYS A 327 -12.14 32.57 -4.68
CA LYS A 327 -11.79 33.92 -4.22
C LYS A 327 -12.04 34.94 -5.32
N SER A 328 -12.94 35.88 -5.09
CA SER A 328 -13.19 37.01 -6.00
C SER A 328 -12.51 38.27 -5.47
N VAL A 329 -11.63 38.84 -6.29
CA VAL A 329 -10.81 40.02 -5.98
C VAL A 329 -10.49 40.79 -7.25
N SER A 330 -10.53 42.13 -7.19
CA SER A 330 -10.09 43.01 -8.28
C SER A 330 -10.70 42.69 -9.67
N GLY A 331 -11.99 42.36 -9.72
CA GLY A 331 -12.69 42.11 -10.99
C GLY A 331 -12.50 40.71 -11.58
N LYS A 332 -11.90 39.77 -10.83
CA LYS A 332 -11.68 38.37 -11.25
C LYS A 332 -11.99 37.40 -10.13
N THR A 333 -12.35 36.17 -10.49
CA THR A 333 -12.50 35.06 -9.55
C THR A 333 -11.40 34.03 -9.77
N TYR A 334 -10.88 33.45 -8.69
CA TYR A 334 -9.84 32.43 -8.70
C TYR A 334 -10.35 31.18 -7.98
N ILE A 335 -10.02 30.01 -8.49
CA ILE A 335 -10.12 28.74 -7.75
C ILE A 335 -8.87 28.63 -6.87
N THR A 336 -9.06 28.56 -5.57
CA THR A 336 -7.98 28.51 -4.56
C THR A 336 -7.87 27.14 -3.89
N ASP A 337 -8.97 26.39 -3.79
CA ASP A 337 -8.95 24.99 -3.36
C ASP A 337 -9.91 24.19 -4.23
N PHE A 338 -9.49 23.02 -4.70
CA PHE A 338 -10.36 22.10 -5.42
C PHE A 338 -9.92 20.66 -5.16
N ARG A 339 -10.79 19.87 -4.51
CA ARG A 339 -10.52 18.46 -4.21
C ARG A 339 -11.67 17.60 -4.65
N VAL A 340 -11.38 16.57 -5.44
CA VAL A 340 -12.35 15.54 -5.82
C VAL A 340 -12.16 14.34 -4.92
N TYR A 341 -13.22 13.92 -4.26
CA TYR A 341 -13.15 12.85 -3.27
C TYR A 341 -13.08 11.47 -3.95
N ASN A 342 -11.99 10.76 -3.69
CA ASN A 342 -11.78 9.41 -4.15
C ASN A 342 -12.01 8.39 -3.03
N ARG A 343 -13.11 7.65 -3.10
CA ARG A 343 -13.55 6.67 -2.09
C ARG A 343 -12.81 5.34 -2.17
N GLU A 344 -11.93 5.20 -3.15
CA GLU A 344 -11.08 4.03 -3.33
C GLU A 344 -9.73 4.20 -2.63
N ILE A 345 -9.44 5.42 -2.16
CA ILE A 345 -8.27 5.76 -1.37
C ILE A 345 -8.64 5.65 0.11
N TYR A 346 -7.93 4.76 0.79
CA TYR A 346 -8.04 4.63 2.24
C TYR A 346 -7.18 5.70 2.91
N GLU A 347 -7.59 6.12 4.11
CA GLU A 347 -6.74 6.93 4.98
C GLU A 347 -5.42 6.20 5.32
N ASP A 348 -4.31 6.93 5.43
CA ASP A 348 -2.96 6.34 5.53
C ASP A 348 -2.80 5.41 6.75
N TYR A 349 -3.54 5.68 7.84
CA TYR A 349 -3.51 4.89 9.06
C TYR A 349 -4.74 4.00 9.26
N PHE A 350 -5.47 3.67 8.18
CA PHE A 350 -6.68 2.86 8.26
C PHE A 350 -6.41 1.51 8.92
N VAL A 351 -5.36 0.81 8.47
CA VAL A 351 -4.93 -0.48 9.03
C VAL A 351 -3.49 -0.48 9.56
N THR A 352 -2.67 0.52 9.21
CA THR A 352 -1.31 0.66 9.72
C THR A 352 -1.25 1.68 10.85
N PRO A 353 -0.58 1.38 11.98
CA PRO A 353 -0.52 2.32 13.09
C PRO A 353 0.36 3.54 12.76
N ASN A 354 -0.05 4.72 13.21
CA ASN A 354 0.79 5.91 13.20
C ASN A 354 1.89 5.80 14.26
N GLN A 355 3.15 5.70 13.84
CA GLN A 355 4.29 5.69 14.75
C GLN A 355 4.96 7.08 14.89
N ASP A 356 4.45 8.09 14.17
CA ASP A 356 5.00 9.43 14.15
C ASP A 356 4.43 10.30 15.28
N LEU A 357 5.25 11.21 15.81
CA LEU A 357 4.83 12.15 16.85
C LEU A 357 3.73 13.13 16.37
N ASN A 358 3.59 13.29 15.05
CA ASN A 358 2.60 14.14 14.39
C ASN A 358 1.59 13.27 13.60
N LEU A 359 0.40 13.81 13.38
CA LEU A 359 -0.62 13.18 12.54
C LEU A 359 -0.54 13.74 11.13
N HIS A 360 -0.51 12.86 10.14
CA HIS A 360 -0.57 13.21 8.73
C HIS A 360 -1.92 12.76 8.14
N ARG A 361 -2.65 13.69 7.52
CA ARG A 361 -3.90 13.42 6.82
C ARG A 361 -3.92 14.28 5.58
N GLU A 362 -4.10 13.65 4.42
CA GLU A 362 -4.25 14.37 3.17
C GLU A 362 -5.38 13.78 2.34
N ILE A 363 -6.22 14.67 1.82
CA ILE A 363 -7.12 14.35 0.71
C ILE A 363 -6.48 14.93 -0.54
N PRO A 364 -6.13 14.15 -1.56
CA PRO A 364 -5.56 14.67 -2.80
C PRO A 364 -6.29 15.91 -3.34
N ALA A 365 -5.53 16.97 -3.62
CA ALA A 365 -6.05 18.20 -4.20
C ALA A 365 -5.67 18.31 -5.68
N ILE A 366 -6.60 18.81 -6.48
CA ILE A 366 -6.34 19.26 -7.85
C ILE A 366 -5.72 20.66 -7.81
N ILE A 367 -6.25 21.52 -6.94
CA ILE A 367 -5.75 22.87 -6.67
C ILE A 367 -5.70 23.05 -5.15
N ASP A 368 -4.57 23.53 -4.64
CA ASP A 368 -4.38 23.91 -3.23
C ASP A 368 -3.41 25.08 -3.20
N SER A 369 -3.95 26.29 -3.28
CA SER A 369 -3.14 27.51 -3.30
C SER A 369 -2.50 27.86 -1.96
N GLU A 370 -2.97 27.23 -0.87
CA GLU A 370 -2.35 27.40 0.44
C GLU A 370 -1.00 26.66 0.48
N LYS A 371 -0.97 25.41 0.01
CA LYS A 371 0.27 24.62 -0.10
C LYS A 371 1.13 24.99 -1.31
N PHE A 372 0.48 25.36 -2.42
CA PHE A 372 1.13 25.67 -3.69
C PHE A 372 0.60 27.00 -4.23
N PRO A 373 1.10 28.16 -3.73
CA PRO A 373 0.58 29.49 -4.09
C PRO A 373 0.50 29.80 -5.58
N SER A 374 1.33 29.17 -6.41
CA SER A 374 1.33 29.32 -7.87
C SER A 374 0.25 28.52 -8.61
N THR A 375 -0.57 27.73 -7.91
CA THR A 375 -1.60 26.86 -8.52
C THR A 375 -2.98 27.49 -8.62
N GLU A 376 -3.16 28.74 -8.18
CA GLU A 376 -4.44 29.45 -8.34
C GLU A 376 -4.85 29.54 -9.82
N VAL A 377 -6.11 29.19 -10.10
CA VAL A 377 -6.65 29.19 -11.47
C VAL A 377 -7.71 30.27 -11.63
N SER A 378 -7.48 31.22 -12.54
CA SER A 378 -8.44 32.31 -12.80
C SER A 378 -9.65 31.85 -13.63
N LEU A 379 -10.83 32.30 -13.24
CA LEU A 379 -12.07 32.19 -13.99
C LEU A 379 -12.37 33.50 -14.73
N ASP A 380 -12.86 33.39 -15.97
CA ASP A 380 -13.37 34.53 -16.74
C ASP A 380 -14.79 34.93 -16.29
N ILE A 381 -14.95 35.19 -14.99
CA ILE A 381 -16.18 35.70 -14.36
C ILE A 381 -15.81 36.39 -13.05
N ASP A 382 -16.45 37.51 -12.74
CA ASP A 382 -16.33 38.17 -11.42
C ASP A 382 -17.54 37.83 -10.56
N LEU A 383 -17.38 36.90 -9.63
CA LEU A 383 -18.47 36.48 -8.76
C LEU A 383 -18.76 37.49 -7.65
N LYS A 384 -18.03 38.60 -7.52
CA LYS A 384 -18.24 39.57 -6.43
C LYS A 384 -19.72 39.99 -6.30
N ASN A 385 -20.34 40.26 -7.45
CA ASN A 385 -21.72 40.73 -7.59
C ASN A 385 -22.66 39.65 -8.15
N ALA A 386 -22.32 38.36 -7.99
CA ALA A 386 -23.16 37.28 -8.51
C ALA A 386 -24.52 37.19 -7.83
N ASP A 387 -25.56 37.07 -8.66
CA ASP A 387 -26.88 36.65 -8.23
C ASP A 387 -26.91 35.13 -8.08
N ILE A 388 -27.51 34.65 -7.00
CA ILE A 388 -27.73 33.23 -6.82
C ILE A 388 -29.00 32.83 -7.57
N VAL A 389 -28.84 31.94 -8.54
CA VAL A 389 -29.92 31.38 -9.33
C VAL A 389 -30.15 29.95 -8.87
N ARG A 390 -31.41 29.60 -8.60
CA ARG A 390 -31.81 28.24 -8.24
C ARG A 390 -32.70 27.66 -9.32
N SER A 391 -32.46 26.40 -9.69
CA SER A 391 -33.32 25.64 -10.60
C SER A 391 -34.71 25.43 -9.98
N LYS A 392 -34.76 25.22 -8.66
CA LYS A 392 -35.98 25.11 -7.82
C LYS A 392 -35.72 25.76 -6.47
N GLN A 393 -36.75 26.37 -5.87
CA GLN A 393 -36.63 27.07 -4.57
C GLN A 393 -36.16 26.15 -3.42
N TRP A 394 -36.32 24.83 -3.56
CA TRP A 394 -35.98 23.82 -2.55
C TRP A 394 -34.77 22.94 -2.91
N ASP A 395 -34.07 23.22 -4.01
CA ASP A 395 -32.85 22.48 -4.38
C ASP A 395 -31.63 23.21 -3.79
N TYR A 396 -31.25 22.85 -2.56
CA TYR A 396 -30.11 23.43 -1.84
C TYR A 396 -28.80 22.67 -2.11
N TRP A 397 -28.85 21.56 -2.85
CA TRP A 397 -27.70 20.73 -3.18
C TRP A 397 -26.96 21.24 -4.41
N GLN A 398 -27.65 22.03 -5.24
CA GLN A 398 -27.11 22.73 -6.39
C GLN A 398 -27.15 24.25 -6.16
N THR A 399 -26.07 24.95 -6.49
CA THR A 399 -26.01 26.42 -6.47
C THR A 399 -25.56 26.93 -7.84
N ALA A 400 -26.31 27.85 -8.45
CA ALA A 400 -25.84 28.56 -9.63
C ALA A 400 -25.58 30.04 -9.32
N LEU A 401 -24.49 30.55 -9.86
CA LEU A 401 -24.04 31.93 -9.71
C LEU A 401 -24.08 32.58 -11.09
N TRP A 402 -24.88 33.63 -11.23
CA TRP A 402 -25.11 34.34 -12.48
C TRP A 402 -24.57 35.77 -12.40
N VAL A 403 -23.82 36.17 -13.43
CA VAL A 403 -23.26 37.52 -13.61
C VAL A 403 -23.16 37.78 -15.11
N ASP A 404 -23.70 38.90 -15.59
CA ASP A 404 -23.50 39.40 -16.97
C ASP A 404 -23.74 38.34 -18.06
N GLY A 405 -24.79 37.53 -17.93
CA GLY A 405 -25.14 36.48 -18.90
C GLY A 405 -24.30 35.19 -18.81
N LYS A 406 -23.28 35.17 -17.97
CA LYS A 406 -22.46 34.00 -17.62
C LYS A 406 -23.05 33.30 -16.41
N MET A 407 -22.97 31.96 -16.38
CA MET A 407 -23.53 31.17 -15.28
C MET A 407 -22.59 30.04 -14.88
N LEU A 408 -22.15 30.05 -13.62
CA LEU A 408 -21.41 28.95 -12.99
C LEU A 408 -22.37 28.14 -12.13
N THR A 409 -22.57 26.86 -12.46
CA THR A 409 -23.44 25.97 -11.70
C THR A 409 -22.63 24.89 -11.00
N LEU A 410 -22.74 24.83 -9.68
CA LEU A 410 -22.14 23.83 -8.81
C LEU A 410 -23.21 22.79 -8.49
N GLN A 411 -23.09 21.59 -9.06
CA GLN A 411 -23.92 20.42 -8.73
C GLN A 411 -23.12 19.48 -7.84
N PRO A 412 -23.75 18.53 -7.13
CA PRO A 412 -23.02 17.62 -6.24
C PRO A 412 -21.92 16.81 -6.90
N ASP A 413 -22.06 16.45 -8.18
CA ASP A 413 -21.15 15.54 -8.91
C ASP A 413 -20.46 16.16 -10.13
N LYS A 414 -20.77 17.42 -10.46
CA LYS A 414 -20.22 18.12 -11.63
C LYS A 414 -20.24 19.64 -11.48
N ILE A 415 -19.41 20.31 -12.26
CA ILE A 415 -19.40 21.77 -12.38
C ILE A 415 -19.76 22.16 -13.82
N VAL A 416 -20.71 23.07 -14.00
CA VAL A 416 -21.17 23.50 -15.33
C VAL A 416 -20.86 24.99 -15.53
N PHE A 417 -20.15 25.28 -16.61
CA PHE A 417 -19.80 26.61 -17.08
C PHE A 417 -20.69 26.92 -18.28
N SER A 418 -21.61 27.88 -18.18
CA SER A 418 -22.51 28.27 -19.27
C SER A 418 -22.21 29.68 -19.75
N ASN A 419 -22.04 29.84 -21.07
CA ASN A 419 -21.74 31.12 -21.73
C ASN A 419 -20.40 31.77 -21.35
N PHE A 420 -19.45 31.01 -20.78
CA PHE A 420 -18.06 31.43 -20.61
C PHE A 420 -17.11 30.23 -20.63
N GLN A 421 -15.83 30.51 -20.84
CA GLN A 421 -14.81 29.47 -20.95
C GLN A 421 -14.47 28.90 -19.57
N ALA A 422 -14.57 27.58 -19.42
CA ALA A 422 -14.03 26.87 -18.27
C ALA A 422 -12.49 26.97 -18.29
N PRO A 423 -11.83 27.18 -17.14
CA PRO A 423 -10.38 27.33 -17.13
C PRO A 423 -9.69 26.00 -17.51
N PRO A 424 -8.47 26.04 -18.05
CA PRO A 424 -7.71 24.82 -18.30
C PRO A 424 -7.26 24.21 -16.98
N VAL A 425 -7.78 23.04 -16.64
CA VAL A 425 -7.32 22.23 -15.50
C VAL A 425 -6.89 20.87 -16.02
N ASN A 426 -5.60 20.57 -15.94
CA ASN A 426 -5.05 19.28 -16.37
C ASN A 426 -5.09 18.31 -15.19
N SER A 427 -6.22 17.63 -15.00
CA SER A 427 -6.38 16.60 -13.97
C SER A 427 -7.07 15.36 -14.54
N LYS A 428 -6.60 14.19 -14.10
CA LYS A 428 -7.21 12.88 -14.38
C LYS A 428 -8.55 12.70 -13.64
N ASP A 429 -8.82 13.53 -12.64
CA ASP A 429 -10.05 13.52 -11.85
C ASP A 429 -11.24 14.22 -12.54
N ILE A 430 -11.02 14.82 -13.72
CA ILE A 430 -12.01 15.62 -14.43
C ILE A 430 -12.16 15.11 -15.86
N LYS A 431 -13.40 14.79 -16.25
CA LYS A 431 -13.78 14.53 -17.63
C LYS A 431 -14.53 15.72 -18.20
N LEU A 432 -13.98 16.30 -19.28
CA LEU A 432 -14.55 17.46 -19.95
C LEU A 432 -15.62 17.04 -20.97
N LEU A 433 -16.80 17.64 -20.87
CA LEU A 433 -17.86 17.54 -21.88
C LEU A 433 -18.18 18.95 -22.42
N VAL A 434 -17.95 19.18 -23.71
CA VAL A 434 -18.12 20.50 -24.33
C VAL A 434 -19.29 20.47 -25.32
N THR A 435 -20.19 21.45 -25.19
CA THR A 435 -21.27 21.74 -26.13
C THR A 435 -21.14 23.17 -26.66
N LYS A 436 -21.99 23.59 -27.61
CA LYS A 436 -21.91 24.94 -28.19
C LYS A 436 -22.08 26.09 -27.17
N ALA A 437 -22.76 25.84 -26.04
CA ALA A 437 -23.09 26.88 -25.06
C ALA A 437 -22.56 26.57 -23.64
N GLN A 438 -22.08 25.35 -23.39
CA GLN A 438 -21.71 24.90 -22.05
C GLN A 438 -20.48 23.99 -22.06
N THR A 439 -19.65 24.13 -21.05
CA THR A 439 -18.61 23.17 -20.68
C THR A 439 -18.97 22.54 -19.33
N VAL A 440 -18.93 21.22 -19.24
CA VAL A 440 -19.19 20.47 -18.01
C VAL A 440 -17.90 19.77 -17.57
N TRP A 441 -17.54 19.97 -16.31
CA TRP A 441 -16.56 19.15 -15.60
C TRP A 441 -17.29 18.03 -14.89
N GLU A 442 -17.30 16.85 -15.49
CA GLU A 442 -17.79 15.62 -14.86
C GLU A 442 -16.67 15.08 -13.95
N LEU A 443 -16.95 14.90 -12.65
CA LEU A 443 -15.94 14.51 -11.68
C LEU A 443 -15.77 12.99 -11.65
N THR A 444 -14.57 12.52 -12.02
CA THR A 444 -14.23 11.11 -12.16
C THR A 444 -12.94 10.81 -11.39
N PRO A 445 -13.00 10.59 -10.07
CA PRO A 445 -11.81 10.43 -9.23
C PRO A 445 -10.86 9.35 -9.79
N HIS A 446 -9.58 9.69 -9.86
CA HIS A 446 -8.53 8.82 -10.38
C HIS A 446 -7.79 8.14 -9.24
N THR A 447 -7.64 6.82 -9.35
CA THR A 447 -6.83 6.00 -8.44
C THR A 447 -5.57 5.57 -9.18
N PRO A 448 -4.37 6.09 -8.81
CA PRO A 448 -3.10 5.72 -9.42
C PRO A 448 -2.94 4.20 -9.52
N PHE A 449 -2.50 3.67 -10.66
CA PHE A 449 -2.23 2.24 -10.87
C PHE A 449 -3.41 1.26 -10.69
N LYS A 450 -4.66 1.73 -10.52
CA LYS A 450 -5.83 0.85 -10.40
C LYS A 450 -6.19 0.12 -11.71
N ASN A 451 -5.90 0.74 -12.85
CA ASN A 451 -6.41 0.35 -14.16
C ASN A 451 -5.50 -0.59 -14.96
N THR A 452 -4.49 -1.18 -14.34
CA THR A 452 -3.50 -1.96 -15.07
C THR A 452 -4.09 -3.26 -15.67
N SER A 453 -5.22 -3.75 -15.14
CA SER A 453 -5.86 -5.02 -15.52
C SER A 453 -6.80 -5.01 -16.74
N ARG A 454 -7.12 -3.85 -17.35
CA ARG A 454 -8.11 -3.81 -18.46
C ARG A 454 -7.77 -4.68 -19.68
N PRO A 455 -6.51 -4.97 -20.03
CA PRO A 455 -6.20 -5.95 -21.08
C PRO A 455 -6.07 -7.38 -20.55
N THR A 456 -5.90 -7.58 -19.23
CA THR A 456 -5.61 -8.91 -18.69
C THR A 456 -6.83 -9.82 -18.72
N TRP A 457 -8.06 -9.31 -18.56
CA TRP A 457 -9.26 -10.16 -18.68
C TRP A 457 -9.43 -10.75 -20.08
N LEU A 458 -8.98 -10.08 -21.14
CA LEU A 458 -8.95 -10.65 -22.50
C LEU A 458 -7.93 -11.78 -22.61
N LEU A 459 -6.77 -11.63 -21.97
CA LEU A 459 -5.80 -12.71 -21.85
C LEU A 459 -6.38 -13.88 -21.04
N TRP A 460 -7.02 -13.62 -19.90
CA TRP A 460 -7.65 -14.65 -19.08
C TRP A 460 -8.82 -15.31 -19.80
N LEU A 461 -9.61 -14.55 -20.56
CA LEU A 461 -10.66 -15.06 -21.42
C LEU A 461 -10.05 -15.90 -22.54
N LEU A 462 -8.94 -15.48 -23.15
CA LEU A 462 -8.24 -16.27 -24.17
C LEU A 462 -7.71 -17.57 -23.57
N ILE A 463 -7.07 -17.52 -22.39
CA ILE A 463 -6.61 -18.70 -21.66
C ILE A 463 -7.81 -19.59 -21.34
N ALA A 464 -8.91 -19.04 -20.82
CA ALA A 464 -10.13 -19.78 -20.51
C ALA A 464 -10.76 -20.37 -21.78
N VAL A 465 -10.80 -19.65 -22.89
CA VAL A 465 -11.33 -20.13 -24.18
C VAL A 465 -10.42 -21.21 -24.75
N VAL A 466 -9.11 -21.07 -24.65
CA VAL A 466 -8.14 -22.11 -25.06
C VAL A 466 -8.34 -23.35 -24.18
N VAL A 467 -8.41 -23.20 -22.87
CA VAL A 467 -8.69 -24.28 -21.91
C VAL A 467 -10.06 -24.92 -22.19
N LEU A 468 -11.12 -24.14 -22.38
CA LEU A 468 -12.46 -24.63 -22.70
C LEU A 468 -12.51 -25.30 -24.07
N LYS A 469 -11.82 -24.79 -25.08
CA LYS A 469 -11.71 -25.41 -26.41
C LYS A 469 -10.89 -26.71 -26.37
N LEU A 470 -9.92 -26.79 -25.46
CA LEU A 470 -9.17 -28.02 -25.15
C LEU A 470 -10.03 -29.03 -24.34
N LEU A 471 -10.97 -28.55 -23.52
CA LEU A 471 -11.90 -29.37 -22.71
C LEU A 471 -13.16 -29.81 -23.47
N LYS A 472 -13.65 -29.00 -24.43
CA LYS A 472 -14.95 -29.22 -25.11
C LYS A 472 -14.86 -30.42 -26.05
N ARG A 473 -15.78 -31.35 -25.83
CA ARG A 473 -15.98 -32.57 -26.64
C ARG A 473 -16.46 -32.18 -28.04
N ASN A 474 -15.60 -32.27 -29.05
CA ASN A 474 -16.10 -32.44 -30.42
C ASN A 474 -16.63 -33.87 -30.55
N LYS A 475 -17.95 -34.03 -30.43
CA LYS A 475 -18.66 -35.25 -30.83
C LYS A 475 -18.36 -35.44 -32.33
N GLY A 476 -17.39 -36.30 -32.65
CA GLY A 476 -17.03 -36.67 -34.03
C GLY A 476 -15.55 -36.50 -34.43
N SER A 477 -14.69 -35.81 -33.66
CA SER A 477 -13.28 -35.62 -34.08
C SER A 477 -12.34 -36.69 -33.52
N ARG A 478 -11.57 -37.36 -34.39
CA ARG A 478 -10.49 -38.33 -34.07
C ARG A 478 -9.25 -37.73 -33.35
N LYS A 479 -9.28 -36.46 -32.90
CA LYS A 479 -8.13 -35.84 -32.21
C LYS A 479 -8.04 -36.32 -30.76
N PRO A 480 -6.84 -36.66 -30.25
CA PRO A 480 -6.66 -37.14 -28.87
C PRO A 480 -7.02 -36.04 -27.85
N ARG A 481 -7.72 -36.43 -26.77
CA ARG A 481 -7.98 -35.56 -25.60
C ARG A 481 -6.67 -35.06 -25.01
N LEU A 482 -6.63 -33.80 -24.57
CA LEU A 482 -5.58 -33.33 -23.67
C LEU A 482 -5.65 -34.18 -22.38
N PRO A 483 -4.55 -34.80 -21.94
CA PRO A 483 -4.57 -35.63 -20.74
C PRO A 483 -4.93 -34.82 -19.48
N VAL A 484 -5.80 -35.38 -18.63
CA VAL A 484 -6.25 -34.74 -17.37
C VAL A 484 -5.08 -34.34 -16.47
N TYR A 485 -4.00 -35.13 -16.45
CA TYR A 485 -2.82 -34.84 -15.63
C TYR A 485 -2.12 -33.52 -16.03
N LEU A 486 -2.22 -33.08 -17.29
CA LEU A 486 -1.67 -31.78 -17.72
C LEU A 486 -2.46 -30.62 -17.12
N ILE A 487 -3.78 -30.75 -17.04
CA ILE A 487 -4.64 -29.75 -16.40
C ILE A 487 -4.28 -29.65 -14.93
N VAL A 488 -4.12 -30.79 -14.26
CA VAL A 488 -3.66 -30.85 -12.86
C VAL A 488 -2.28 -30.21 -12.71
N GLY A 489 -1.34 -30.48 -13.62
CA GLY A 489 -0.02 -29.85 -13.63
C GLY A 489 -0.08 -28.32 -13.76
N VAL A 490 -0.95 -27.80 -14.63
CA VAL A 490 -1.17 -26.35 -14.75
C VAL A 490 -1.77 -25.78 -13.46
N LEU A 491 -2.79 -26.43 -12.88
CA LEU A 491 -3.38 -25.98 -11.61
C LEU A 491 -2.33 -25.95 -10.47
N ILE A 492 -1.46 -26.96 -10.39
CA ILE A 492 -0.36 -27.00 -9.43
C ILE A 492 0.62 -25.84 -9.68
N SER A 493 0.95 -25.55 -10.93
CA SER A 493 1.78 -24.39 -11.26
C SER A 493 1.13 -23.07 -10.87
N LEU A 494 -0.20 -22.94 -10.99
CA LEU A 494 -0.93 -21.74 -10.57
C LEU A 494 -0.88 -21.53 -9.06
N ILE A 495 -0.86 -22.62 -8.27
CA ILE A 495 -0.64 -22.55 -6.82
C ILE A 495 0.71 -21.91 -6.53
N GLY A 496 1.78 -22.30 -7.23
CA GLY A 496 3.08 -21.63 -7.13
C GLY A 496 3.03 -20.15 -7.49
N GLY A 497 2.22 -19.78 -8.49
CA GLY A 497 2.02 -18.39 -8.91
C GLY A 497 1.38 -17.48 -7.84
N LEU A 498 0.73 -18.05 -6.81
CA LEU A 498 0.18 -17.27 -5.69
C LEU A 498 1.25 -16.55 -4.87
N THR A 499 2.51 -16.99 -4.94
CA THR A 499 3.67 -16.32 -4.30
C THR A 499 4.00 -14.95 -4.89
N VAL A 500 3.44 -14.60 -6.04
CA VAL A 500 3.71 -13.32 -6.73
C VAL A 500 2.45 -12.55 -7.10
N PHE A 501 1.32 -13.25 -7.28
CA PHE A 501 0.09 -12.68 -7.86
C PHE A 501 -0.43 -11.42 -7.15
N ARG A 502 -0.33 -11.41 -5.81
CA ARG A 502 -0.87 -10.35 -4.95
C ARG A 502 0.00 -9.09 -4.87
N SER A 503 1.29 -9.21 -5.18
CA SER A 503 2.22 -8.07 -5.19
C SER A 503 1.83 -7.08 -6.28
N GLY A 504 1.94 -5.77 -5.98
CA GLY A 504 1.55 -4.69 -6.88
C GLY A 504 0.03 -4.50 -7.04
N LEU A 505 -0.80 -5.04 -6.15
CA LEU A 505 -2.25 -4.76 -6.08
C LEU A 505 -2.53 -3.75 -4.95
N HIS A 506 -3.70 -3.11 -5.01
CA HIS A 506 -4.17 -2.21 -3.97
C HIS A 506 -4.90 -2.94 -2.84
N TYR A 507 -4.65 -2.47 -1.63
CA TYR A 507 -5.21 -2.95 -0.36
C TYR A 507 -5.58 -1.74 0.50
N PRO A 508 -6.22 -1.95 1.67
CA PRO A 508 -6.51 -0.86 2.59
C PRO A 508 -5.28 -0.09 3.10
N PHE A 509 -4.08 -0.66 2.98
CA PHE A 509 -2.80 0.00 3.29
C PHE A 509 -2.07 0.55 2.06
N GLY A 510 -2.70 0.62 0.89
CA GLY A 510 -2.07 1.03 -0.37
C GLY A 510 -1.59 -0.16 -1.22
N MET A 511 -0.54 0.04 -2.03
CA MET A 511 -0.01 -1.01 -2.92
C MET A 511 0.95 -1.93 -2.14
N GLY A 512 0.62 -3.23 -2.04
CA GLY A 512 1.39 -4.20 -1.26
C GLY A 512 2.40 -4.99 -2.07
N PHE A 513 3.54 -5.34 -1.47
CA PHE A 513 4.56 -6.23 -2.02
C PHE A 513 4.96 -7.30 -1.00
N TRP A 514 4.79 -8.57 -1.36
CA TRP A 514 5.05 -9.71 -0.48
C TRP A 514 6.45 -10.27 -0.66
N GLY A 515 7.11 -10.62 0.45
CA GLY A 515 8.43 -11.24 0.43
C GLY A 515 9.47 -10.40 -0.31
N PRO A 516 10.33 -11.00 -1.14
CA PRO A 516 11.40 -10.29 -1.84
C PRO A 516 10.89 -9.36 -2.96
N ASN A 517 9.59 -9.38 -3.28
CA ASN A 517 9.03 -8.51 -4.32
C ASN A 517 9.14 -7.01 -3.97
N GLY A 518 9.30 -6.66 -2.69
CA GLY A 518 9.58 -5.28 -2.26
C GLY A 518 11.00 -4.79 -2.58
N HIS A 519 11.82 -5.61 -3.21
CA HIS A 519 13.18 -5.26 -3.64
C HIS A 519 13.49 -5.82 -5.03
N ASP A 520 13.65 -7.14 -5.13
CA ASP A 520 14.05 -7.83 -6.38
C ASP A 520 13.09 -7.54 -7.54
N ALA A 521 11.77 -7.59 -7.30
CA ALA A 521 10.80 -7.33 -8.36
C ALA A 521 10.82 -5.87 -8.81
N LEU A 522 11.08 -4.92 -7.90
CA LEU A 522 11.15 -3.49 -8.25
C LEU A 522 12.39 -3.17 -9.08
N PHE A 523 13.51 -3.84 -8.82
CA PHE A 523 14.68 -3.79 -9.70
C PHE A 523 14.31 -4.20 -11.14
N HIS A 524 13.67 -5.36 -11.31
CA HIS A 524 13.20 -5.84 -12.61
C HIS A 524 12.19 -4.88 -13.26
N LEU A 525 11.19 -4.42 -12.51
CA LEU A 525 10.15 -3.51 -13.01
C LEU A 525 10.75 -2.19 -13.52
N SER A 526 11.76 -1.64 -12.86
CA SER A 526 12.46 -0.42 -13.33
C SER A 526 13.13 -0.62 -14.69
N LEU A 527 13.73 -1.79 -14.94
CA LEU A 527 14.32 -2.13 -16.23
C LEU A 527 13.25 -2.35 -17.30
N ILE A 528 12.16 -3.06 -16.95
CA ILE A 528 11.02 -3.31 -17.84
C ILE A 528 10.38 -1.99 -18.29
N GLU A 529 10.09 -1.08 -17.37
CA GLU A 529 9.51 0.24 -17.67
C GLU A 529 10.46 1.06 -18.55
N LYS A 530 11.76 1.04 -18.25
CA LYS A 530 12.76 1.71 -19.08
C LYS A 530 12.83 1.12 -20.50
N PHE A 531 12.81 -0.20 -20.66
CA PHE A 531 12.82 -0.83 -21.98
C PHE A 531 11.48 -0.66 -22.72
N SER A 532 10.36 -0.58 -22.01
CA SER A 532 9.05 -0.25 -22.58
C SER A 532 9.05 1.16 -23.18
N ALA A 533 9.56 2.14 -22.41
CA ALA A 533 9.71 3.51 -22.88
C ALA A 533 10.69 3.60 -24.06
N ASN A 534 11.91 3.10 -23.91
CA ASN A 534 12.95 3.14 -24.94
C ASN A 534 13.75 1.82 -25.02
N PRO A 535 13.35 0.86 -25.88
CA PRO A 535 13.96 -0.47 -25.97
C PRO A 535 15.47 -0.46 -26.28
N PHE A 536 15.95 0.55 -27.00
CA PHE A 536 17.35 0.63 -27.44
C PHE A 536 18.21 1.58 -26.60
N SER A 537 17.65 2.19 -25.56
CA SER A 537 18.47 2.81 -24.52
C SER A 537 19.06 1.70 -23.65
N PHE A 538 20.34 1.79 -23.29
CA PHE A 538 20.99 0.90 -22.30
C PHE A 538 21.43 1.67 -21.05
N SER A 539 20.87 2.87 -20.82
CA SER A 539 21.08 3.61 -19.57
C SER A 539 20.57 2.82 -18.37
N HIS A 540 21.26 2.95 -17.24
CA HIS A 540 20.90 2.33 -15.97
C HIS A 540 19.85 3.20 -15.26
N PRO A 541 18.64 2.68 -14.92
CA PRO A 541 17.61 3.51 -14.28
C PRO A 541 17.97 3.91 -12.84
N GLN A 542 18.69 3.06 -12.10
CA GLN A 542 19.03 3.29 -10.69
C GLN A 542 20.27 4.15 -10.43
N ILE A 543 21.09 4.43 -11.45
CA ILE A 543 22.30 5.24 -11.31
C ILE A 543 22.51 6.05 -12.59
N ALA A 544 22.00 7.29 -12.56
CA ALA A 544 21.99 8.17 -13.72
C ALA A 544 23.40 8.39 -14.29
N GLY A 545 23.52 8.37 -15.62
CA GLY A 545 24.78 8.52 -16.34
C GLY A 545 25.51 7.21 -16.66
N GLU A 546 25.17 6.11 -16.00
CA GLU A 546 25.78 4.80 -16.26
C GLU A 546 25.00 3.96 -17.27
N LYS A 547 25.65 2.91 -17.80
CA LYS A 547 25.03 1.90 -18.66
C LYS A 547 24.81 0.60 -17.89
N ILE A 548 23.83 -0.20 -18.31
CA ILE A 548 23.61 -1.54 -17.76
C ILE A 548 24.80 -2.44 -18.13
N THR A 549 25.53 -2.91 -17.13
CA THR A 549 26.67 -3.83 -17.28
C THR A 549 26.66 -4.89 -16.19
N ASN A 550 27.35 -6.01 -16.42
CA ASN A 550 27.51 -7.15 -15.50
C ASN A 550 26.18 -7.75 -15.01
N TYR A 551 25.12 -7.61 -15.80
CA TYR A 551 23.78 -8.07 -15.48
C TYR A 551 23.13 -8.81 -16.66
N HIS A 552 22.27 -9.79 -16.37
CA HIS A 552 21.58 -10.63 -17.36
C HIS A 552 20.15 -10.13 -17.58
N PHE A 553 19.98 -9.16 -18.47
CA PHE A 553 18.72 -8.40 -18.62
C PHE A 553 17.72 -8.97 -19.63
N LEU A 554 17.94 -10.18 -20.19
CA LEU A 554 17.09 -10.69 -21.28
C LEU A 554 15.61 -10.79 -20.90
N PHE A 555 15.33 -11.19 -19.65
CA PHE A 555 13.96 -11.24 -19.14
C PHE A 555 13.32 -9.84 -19.14
N ASP A 556 14.04 -8.84 -18.63
CA ASP A 556 13.53 -7.47 -18.51
C ASP A 556 13.32 -6.82 -19.88
N PHE A 557 14.26 -7.06 -20.81
CA PHE A 557 14.19 -6.54 -22.18
C PHE A 557 13.02 -7.13 -22.97
N ILE A 558 12.85 -8.46 -22.96
CA ILE A 558 11.71 -9.10 -23.62
C ILE A 558 10.40 -8.63 -22.99
N SER A 559 10.36 -8.53 -21.65
CA SER A 559 9.18 -8.05 -20.94
C SER A 559 8.85 -6.60 -21.27
N GLY A 560 9.85 -5.71 -21.36
CA GLY A 560 9.65 -4.32 -21.77
C GLY A 560 9.10 -4.19 -23.19
N ILE A 561 9.60 -5.01 -24.13
CA ILE A 561 9.04 -5.08 -25.49
C ILE A 561 7.59 -5.56 -25.47
N ILE A 562 7.27 -6.61 -24.70
CA ILE A 562 5.91 -7.13 -24.58
C ILE A 562 4.99 -6.08 -23.96
N ALA A 563 5.41 -5.38 -22.89
CA ALA A 563 4.65 -4.31 -22.26
C ALA A 563 4.31 -3.21 -23.28
N LYS A 564 5.30 -2.76 -24.06
CA LYS A 564 5.12 -1.77 -25.13
C LYS A 564 4.15 -2.23 -26.22
N LEU A 565 4.29 -3.47 -26.70
CA LEU A 565 3.47 -3.99 -27.81
C LEU A 565 2.05 -4.36 -27.39
N SER A 566 1.86 -4.83 -26.16
CA SER A 566 0.56 -5.29 -25.65
C SER A 566 -0.24 -4.19 -24.95
N GLY A 567 0.41 -3.10 -24.51
CA GLY A 567 -0.19 -2.09 -23.66
C GLY A 567 -0.45 -2.57 -22.22
N LEU A 568 0.08 -3.73 -21.83
CA LEU A 568 0.07 -4.20 -20.45
C LEU A 568 1.05 -3.40 -19.60
N SER A 569 0.68 -3.11 -18.35
CA SER A 569 1.63 -2.54 -17.38
C SER A 569 2.76 -3.53 -17.06
N ALA A 570 3.94 -3.03 -16.67
CA ALA A 570 5.01 -3.90 -16.19
C ALA A 570 4.57 -4.73 -14.97
N LEU A 571 3.78 -4.14 -14.05
CA LEU A 571 3.25 -4.80 -12.87
C LEU A 571 2.41 -6.04 -13.22
N ASP A 572 1.47 -5.94 -14.16
CA ASP A 572 0.65 -7.09 -14.54
C ASP A 572 1.40 -8.12 -15.34
N LEU A 573 2.28 -7.65 -16.23
CA LEU A 573 3.12 -8.54 -17.02
C LEU A 573 3.97 -9.41 -16.09
N TYR A 574 4.61 -8.79 -15.09
CA TYR A 574 5.49 -9.45 -14.13
C TYR A 574 4.73 -10.34 -13.13
N PHE A 575 3.69 -9.83 -12.47
CA PHE A 575 3.06 -10.54 -11.34
C PHE A 575 1.91 -11.47 -11.73
N ARG A 576 1.21 -11.24 -12.86
CA ARG A 576 -0.02 -11.99 -13.19
C ARG A 576 0.05 -12.73 -14.52
N VAL A 577 0.66 -12.15 -15.54
CA VAL A 577 0.74 -12.75 -16.88
C VAL A 577 1.89 -13.74 -16.99
N PHE A 578 3.11 -13.30 -16.68
CA PHE A 578 4.31 -14.12 -16.84
C PHE A 578 4.25 -15.43 -16.03
N PRO A 579 3.88 -15.45 -14.73
CA PRO A 579 3.87 -16.69 -13.94
C PRO A 579 2.95 -17.75 -14.54
N VAL A 580 1.82 -17.34 -15.11
CA VAL A 580 0.87 -18.27 -15.74
C VAL A 580 1.37 -18.79 -17.08
N LEU A 581 1.85 -17.90 -17.95
CA LEU A 581 2.40 -18.32 -19.24
C LEU A 581 3.63 -19.21 -19.05
N ALA A 582 4.51 -18.84 -18.12
CA ALA A 582 5.69 -19.59 -17.76
C ALA A 582 5.33 -20.95 -17.15
N GLY A 583 4.35 -20.99 -16.24
CA GLY A 583 3.83 -22.22 -15.66
C GLY A 583 3.29 -23.21 -16.69
N ILE A 584 2.47 -22.72 -17.62
CA ILE A 584 1.95 -23.52 -18.75
C ILE A 584 3.11 -24.02 -19.61
N ALA A 585 4.07 -23.15 -19.96
CA ALA A 585 5.22 -23.52 -20.76
C ALA A 585 6.06 -24.62 -20.08
N ILE A 586 6.36 -24.49 -18.79
CA ILE A 586 7.10 -25.49 -18.01
C ILE A 586 6.35 -26.83 -18.01
N VAL A 587 5.05 -26.84 -17.73
CA VAL A 587 4.24 -28.08 -17.69
C VAL A 587 4.26 -28.79 -19.04
N LEU A 588 4.05 -28.06 -20.14
CA LEU A 588 4.00 -28.64 -21.49
C LEU A 588 5.37 -29.14 -21.96
N LEU A 589 6.42 -28.36 -21.74
CA LEU A 589 7.78 -28.74 -22.12
C LEU A 589 8.31 -29.89 -21.28
N LEU A 590 7.98 -29.91 -19.98
CA LEU A 590 8.33 -31.01 -19.09
C LEU A 590 7.59 -32.29 -19.50
N ASP A 591 6.28 -32.26 -19.75
CA ASP A 591 5.55 -33.46 -20.19
C ASP A 591 6.11 -34.01 -21.51
N ARG A 592 6.47 -33.14 -22.46
CA ARG A 592 7.12 -33.54 -23.70
C ARG A 592 8.47 -34.22 -23.45
N LEU A 593 9.27 -33.67 -22.55
CA LEU A 593 10.57 -34.23 -22.18
C LEU A 593 10.40 -35.62 -21.56
N LEU A 594 9.50 -35.75 -20.57
CA LEU A 594 9.25 -37.00 -19.86
C LEU A 594 8.58 -38.06 -20.75
N THR A 595 7.76 -37.65 -21.71
CA THR A 595 7.21 -38.56 -22.73
C THR A 595 8.33 -39.10 -23.62
N THR A 596 9.30 -38.27 -23.98
CA THR A 596 10.47 -38.69 -24.75
C THR A 596 11.33 -39.67 -23.96
N TRP A 597 11.45 -39.47 -22.65
CA TRP A 597 12.09 -40.41 -21.72
C TRP A 597 11.27 -41.68 -21.45
N GLN A 598 10.12 -41.83 -22.09
CA GLN A 598 9.21 -42.98 -21.95
C GLN A 598 8.69 -43.18 -20.52
N TYR A 599 8.55 -42.10 -19.75
CA TYR A 599 8.01 -42.17 -18.39
C TYR A 599 6.50 -42.37 -18.41
N SER A 600 5.98 -43.18 -17.46
CA SER A 600 4.55 -43.49 -17.35
C SER A 600 3.72 -42.29 -16.89
N ARG A 601 2.40 -42.31 -17.15
CA ARG A 601 1.50 -41.20 -16.75
C ARG A 601 1.58 -40.84 -15.26
N PRO A 602 1.60 -41.80 -14.31
CA PRO A 602 1.76 -41.50 -12.89
C PRO A 602 3.08 -40.78 -12.56
N VAL A 603 4.19 -41.20 -13.17
CA VAL A 603 5.50 -40.55 -12.98
C VAL A 603 5.47 -39.11 -13.47
N ARG A 604 4.84 -38.85 -14.62
CA ARG A 604 4.74 -37.50 -15.18
C ARG A 604 3.91 -36.57 -14.30
N LEU A 605 2.78 -37.05 -13.78
CA LEU A 605 1.95 -36.30 -12.82
C LEU A 605 2.70 -36.01 -11.52
N LEU A 606 3.34 -37.03 -10.93
CA LEU A 606 4.14 -36.86 -9.71
C LEU A 606 5.32 -35.90 -9.94
N SER A 607 5.92 -35.92 -11.13
CA SER A 607 6.98 -34.97 -11.49
C SER A 607 6.45 -33.54 -11.48
N MET A 608 5.29 -33.29 -12.09
CA MET A 608 4.64 -31.96 -12.06
C MET A 608 4.35 -31.49 -10.64
N LEU A 609 3.92 -32.38 -9.74
CA LEU A 609 3.72 -32.05 -8.34
C LEU A 609 5.05 -31.67 -7.66
N LEU A 610 6.08 -32.52 -7.76
CA LEU A 610 7.33 -32.31 -7.04
C LEU A 610 8.15 -31.14 -7.58
N VAL A 611 8.12 -30.84 -8.88
CA VAL A 611 8.88 -29.68 -9.41
C VAL A 611 8.34 -28.34 -8.95
N PHE A 612 7.05 -28.25 -8.58
CA PHE A 612 6.39 -27.02 -8.11
C PHE A 612 6.13 -26.98 -6.60
N LEU A 613 5.92 -28.11 -5.93
CA LEU A 613 5.47 -28.11 -4.53
C LEU A 613 6.42 -28.82 -3.56
N ALA A 614 7.47 -29.49 -4.03
CA ALA A 614 8.41 -30.11 -3.10
C ALA A 614 9.20 -29.04 -2.33
N GLY A 615 9.33 -29.25 -1.04
CA GLY A 615 9.95 -28.37 -0.07
C GLY A 615 11.14 -29.03 0.61
N SER A 616 11.79 -28.26 1.48
CA SER A 616 12.87 -28.70 2.35
C SER A 616 12.30 -29.32 3.63
N PHE A 617 13.14 -30.01 4.40
CA PHE A 617 12.85 -30.39 5.78
C PHE A 617 13.09 -29.26 6.78
N GLY A 618 13.06 -28.00 6.33
CA GLY A 618 13.31 -26.83 7.17
C GLY A 618 12.30 -26.62 8.30
N PHE A 619 11.14 -27.28 8.23
CA PHE A 619 10.19 -27.33 9.35
C PHE A 619 10.77 -28.06 10.59
N ILE A 620 11.76 -28.96 10.43
CA ILE A 620 12.38 -29.67 11.56
C ILE A 620 13.08 -28.71 12.52
N PRO A 621 14.08 -27.90 12.09
CA PRO A 621 14.73 -26.96 13.00
C PRO A 621 13.75 -25.92 13.55
N LYS A 622 12.74 -25.49 12.78
CA LYS A 622 11.72 -24.55 13.26
C LYS A 622 10.80 -25.16 14.33
N LEU A 623 10.42 -26.43 14.20
CA LEU A 623 9.68 -27.17 15.22
C LEU A 623 10.49 -27.31 16.52
N LEU A 624 11.80 -27.57 16.41
CA LEU A 624 12.71 -27.61 17.57
C LEU A 624 12.84 -26.25 18.28
N MET A 625 12.55 -25.15 17.58
CA MET A 625 12.50 -23.78 18.12
C MET A 625 11.09 -23.36 18.59
N GLY A 626 10.13 -24.28 18.65
CA GLY A 626 8.77 -24.02 19.11
C GLY A 626 7.82 -23.42 18.05
N GLN A 627 8.20 -23.43 16.77
CA GLN A 627 7.35 -22.98 15.66
C GLN A 627 6.53 -24.15 15.05
N ASP A 628 5.60 -23.83 14.14
CA ASP A 628 4.75 -24.82 13.49
C ASP A 628 5.43 -25.55 12.30
N ILE A 629 4.84 -26.68 11.87
CA ILE A 629 5.36 -27.55 10.80
C ILE A 629 5.26 -26.94 9.38
N PHE A 630 4.51 -25.86 9.22
CA PHE A 630 4.32 -25.13 7.97
C PHE A 630 5.21 -23.89 7.97
N THR A 631 6.52 -24.09 8.12
CA THR A 631 7.54 -23.02 8.12
C THR A 631 8.87 -23.52 7.55
N GLY A 632 9.83 -22.61 7.41
CA GLY A 632 11.25 -22.97 7.27
C GLY A 632 11.73 -23.30 5.86
N GLU A 633 11.05 -22.83 4.80
CA GLU A 633 11.45 -23.08 3.40
C GLU A 633 12.96 -22.95 3.16
N SER A 634 13.51 -21.78 3.51
CA SER A 634 14.91 -21.42 3.34
C SER A 634 15.73 -21.56 4.62
N ALA A 635 15.25 -22.35 5.60
CA ALA A 635 16.00 -22.63 6.83
C ALA A 635 17.38 -23.26 6.54
N PHE A 636 17.52 -23.92 5.38
CA PHE A 636 18.77 -24.49 4.87
C PHE A 636 19.39 -23.68 3.72
N TRP A 637 19.14 -22.36 3.66
CA TRP A 637 19.55 -21.40 2.61
C TRP A 637 18.77 -21.46 1.29
N SER A 638 18.42 -22.63 0.77
CA SER A 638 17.77 -22.68 -0.55
C SER A 638 16.29 -22.38 -0.48
N ASN A 639 15.83 -21.45 -1.33
CA ASN A 639 14.43 -21.40 -1.73
C ASN A 639 14.03 -22.71 -2.41
N GLN A 640 12.75 -23.08 -2.29
CA GLN A 640 12.21 -24.35 -2.72
C GLN A 640 11.31 -24.19 -3.95
N SER A 641 10.74 -25.30 -4.42
CA SER A 641 10.01 -25.35 -5.69
C SER A 641 8.83 -24.37 -5.77
N ILE A 642 8.17 -24.09 -4.64
CA ILE A 642 7.01 -23.20 -4.60
C ILE A 642 7.37 -21.76 -4.98
N SER A 643 8.62 -21.37 -4.72
CA SER A 643 9.17 -20.04 -4.95
C SER A 643 9.73 -19.84 -6.36
N ILE A 644 9.47 -20.76 -7.29
CA ILE A 644 10.00 -20.70 -8.67
C ILE A 644 9.72 -19.35 -9.34
N PHE A 645 8.53 -18.79 -9.14
CA PHE A 645 8.09 -17.54 -9.77
C PHE A 645 8.59 -16.26 -9.08
N LEU A 646 9.17 -16.35 -7.87
CA LEU A 646 9.77 -15.19 -7.20
C LEU A 646 10.97 -14.64 -7.99
N ASN A 647 11.62 -15.48 -8.80
CA ASN A 647 12.71 -15.09 -9.70
C ASN A 647 12.34 -15.40 -11.16
N PRO A 648 11.71 -14.46 -11.88
CA PRO A 648 11.34 -14.66 -13.28
C PRO A 648 12.51 -14.99 -14.22
N PRO A 649 13.72 -14.40 -14.07
CA PRO A 649 14.89 -14.85 -14.85
C PRO A 649 15.23 -16.33 -14.66
N TYR A 650 15.13 -16.86 -13.43
CA TYR A 650 15.28 -18.29 -13.15
C TYR A 650 14.15 -19.11 -13.78
N THR A 651 12.90 -18.65 -13.69
CA THR A 651 11.77 -19.34 -14.35
C THR A 651 11.96 -19.41 -15.87
N LEU A 652 12.38 -18.30 -16.49
CA LEU A 652 12.65 -18.24 -17.92
C LEU A 652 13.83 -19.14 -18.32
N SER A 653 14.88 -19.21 -17.49
CA SER A 653 16.01 -20.09 -17.76
C SER A 653 15.63 -21.57 -17.72
N ILE A 654 14.69 -21.98 -16.83
CA ILE A 654 14.12 -23.34 -16.83
C ILE A 654 13.38 -23.64 -18.14
N ILE A 655 12.59 -22.69 -18.66
CA ILE A 655 11.90 -22.84 -19.94
C ILE A 655 12.90 -23.04 -21.08
N ILE A 656 13.95 -22.20 -21.14
CA ILE A 656 15.01 -22.30 -22.15
C ILE A 656 15.78 -23.62 -22.01
N LEU A 657 16.09 -24.07 -20.79
CA LEU A 657 16.71 -25.37 -20.55
C LEU A 657 15.82 -26.52 -21.03
N LEU A 658 14.52 -26.49 -20.73
CA LEU A 658 13.59 -27.52 -21.18
C LEU A 658 13.46 -27.52 -22.71
N LEU A 659 13.49 -26.37 -23.37
CA LEU A 659 13.55 -26.26 -24.83
C LEU A 659 14.83 -26.91 -25.38
N PHE A 660 15.98 -26.60 -24.79
CA PHE A 660 17.27 -27.19 -25.15
C PHE A 660 17.25 -28.72 -25.00
N LEU A 661 16.80 -29.24 -23.85
CA LEU A 661 16.75 -30.67 -23.55
C LEU A 661 15.77 -31.43 -24.45
N ASN A 662 14.60 -30.85 -24.73
CA ASN A 662 13.63 -31.43 -25.67
C ASN A 662 14.19 -31.53 -27.09
N LYS A 663 14.97 -30.53 -27.52
CA LYS A 663 15.60 -30.53 -28.84
C LYS A 663 16.76 -31.54 -28.91
N LEU A 664 17.58 -31.62 -27.86
CA LEU A 664 18.71 -32.55 -27.77
C LEU A 664 18.29 -34.04 -27.82
N ASN A 665 17.06 -34.34 -27.41
CA ASN A 665 16.52 -35.70 -27.39
C ASN A 665 16.21 -36.34 -28.76
N GLY A 666 16.31 -35.62 -29.87
CA GLY A 666 16.15 -36.19 -31.21
C GLY A 666 17.24 -37.24 -31.51
N LYS A 667 16.96 -38.22 -32.41
CA LYS A 667 18.04 -39.07 -32.95
C LYS A 667 19.11 -38.15 -33.54
N PRO A 668 20.36 -38.18 -33.05
CA PRO A 668 21.36 -37.21 -33.45
C PRO A 668 21.77 -37.49 -34.89
N ARG A 669 21.13 -36.81 -35.84
CA ARG A 669 21.79 -36.45 -37.08
C ARG A 669 22.38 -35.09 -36.80
N THR A 670 23.64 -35.06 -36.37
CA THR A 670 24.48 -33.87 -36.26
C THR A 670 24.64 -33.21 -37.64
N ASN A 671 23.55 -32.66 -38.15
CA ASN A 671 23.55 -31.71 -39.23
C ASN A 671 23.84 -30.34 -38.61
N ASN A 672 24.62 -29.50 -39.30
CA ASN A 672 25.09 -28.22 -38.78
C ASN A 672 23.95 -27.32 -38.27
N SER A 673 22.76 -27.43 -38.87
CA SER A 673 21.56 -26.70 -38.43
C SER A 673 21.12 -27.01 -37.00
N GLU A 674 21.17 -28.27 -36.56
CA GLU A 674 20.76 -28.65 -35.20
C GLU A 674 21.78 -28.16 -34.16
N LEU A 675 23.07 -28.25 -34.48
CA LEU A 675 24.13 -27.70 -33.65
C LEU A 675 23.95 -26.19 -33.46
N ILE A 676 23.77 -25.43 -34.54
CA ILE A 676 23.53 -23.98 -34.49
C ILE A 676 22.30 -23.66 -33.62
N THR A 677 21.19 -24.38 -33.84
CA THR A 677 19.96 -24.15 -33.07
C THR A 677 20.17 -24.38 -31.57
N LEU A 678 20.83 -25.49 -31.18
CA LEU A 678 21.12 -25.79 -29.79
C LEU A 678 22.12 -24.79 -29.19
N SER A 679 23.12 -24.34 -29.96
CA SER A 679 24.07 -23.30 -29.55
C SER A 679 23.38 -21.97 -29.30
N LEU A 680 22.42 -21.57 -30.13
CA LEU A 680 21.61 -20.37 -29.93
C LEU A 680 20.76 -20.47 -28.65
N ILE A 681 19.99 -21.56 -28.50
CA ILE A 681 19.13 -21.76 -27.32
C ILE A 681 19.97 -21.80 -26.03
N GLY A 682 21.06 -22.56 -26.03
CA GLY A 682 21.94 -22.67 -24.86
C GLY A 682 22.70 -21.37 -24.57
N GLY A 683 23.13 -20.65 -25.61
CA GLY A 683 23.83 -19.38 -25.49
C GLY A 683 22.98 -18.28 -24.86
N LEU A 684 21.67 -18.24 -25.16
CA LEU A 684 20.72 -17.29 -24.56
C LEU A 684 20.68 -17.35 -23.02
N LEU A 685 21.05 -18.50 -22.42
CA LEU A 685 21.12 -18.63 -20.97
C LEU A 685 22.13 -17.66 -20.34
N ALA A 686 23.18 -17.24 -21.07
CA ALA A 686 24.17 -16.29 -20.54
C ALA A 686 23.53 -14.94 -20.15
N GLN A 687 22.54 -14.47 -20.94
CA GLN A 687 21.79 -13.24 -20.68
C GLN A 687 20.43 -13.48 -20.03
N THR A 688 20.01 -14.74 -19.83
CA THR A 688 18.80 -15.08 -19.06
C THR A 688 19.12 -15.29 -17.59
N LYS A 689 20.09 -16.16 -17.28
CA LYS A 689 20.53 -16.48 -15.93
C LYS A 689 21.88 -17.18 -16.00
N VAL A 690 22.95 -16.49 -15.61
CA VAL A 690 24.32 -17.00 -15.75
C VAL A 690 24.55 -18.35 -15.05
N TYR A 691 23.85 -18.63 -13.93
CA TYR A 691 23.93 -19.92 -13.25
C TYR A 691 23.48 -21.09 -14.15
N ALA A 692 22.40 -20.94 -14.91
CA ALA A 692 21.95 -21.96 -15.87
C ALA A 692 22.99 -22.19 -16.98
N PHE A 693 23.60 -21.11 -17.47
CA PHE A 693 24.61 -21.16 -18.51
C PHE A 693 25.85 -21.93 -18.07
N ILE A 694 26.38 -21.62 -16.87
CA ILE A 694 27.53 -22.31 -16.28
C ILE A 694 27.23 -23.80 -16.07
N LEU A 695 26.05 -24.13 -15.53
CA LEU A 695 25.65 -25.53 -15.33
C LEU A 695 25.55 -26.29 -16.66
N LEU A 696 24.95 -25.67 -17.69
CA LEU A 696 24.84 -26.29 -19.01
C LEU A 696 26.21 -26.53 -19.65
N LEU A 697 27.11 -25.55 -19.60
CA LEU A 697 28.48 -25.69 -20.11
C LEU A 697 29.22 -26.83 -19.40
N GLY A 698 29.18 -26.87 -18.07
CA GLY A 698 29.78 -27.95 -17.29
C GLY A 698 29.18 -29.32 -17.64
N ALA A 699 27.85 -29.41 -17.78
CA ALA A 699 27.18 -30.64 -18.15
C ALA A 699 27.55 -31.12 -19.57
N LEU A 700 27.67 -30.20 -20.54
CA LEU A 700 28.11 -30.52 -21.90
C LEU A 700 29.56 -31.00 -21.94
N LEU A 701 30.44 -30.35 -21.16
CA LEU A 701 31.85 -30.72 -21.04
C LEU A 701 32.01 -32.13 -20.45
N LEU A 702 31.35 -32.40 -19.32
CA LEU A 702 31.41 -33.70 -18.63
C LEU A 702 30.70 -34.81 -19.43
N SER A 703 29.74 -34.46 -20.27
CA SER A 703 29.11 -35.38 -21.23
C SER A 703 29.89 -35.55 -22.53
N LYS A 704 31.09 -34.96 -22.65
CA LYS A 704 31.96 -35.02 -23.83
C LYS A 704 31.32 -34.49 -25.13
N LYS A 705 30.38 -33.53 -25.02
CA LYS A 705 29.69 -32.90 -26.15
C LYS A 705 30.42 -31.62 -26.62
N TYR A 706 31.72 -31.73 -26.93
CA TYR A 706 32.62 -30.58 -27.12
C TYR A 706 32.18 -29.59 -28.21
N LYS A 707 31.69 -30.07 -29.37
CA LYS A 707 31.20 -29.18 -30.44
C LYS A 707 30.07 -28.27 -29.95
N LEU A 708 29.15 -28.84 -29.18
CA LEU A 708 28.02 -28.10 -28.64
C LEU A 708 28.45 -27.19 -27.48
N PHE A 709 29.39 -27.64 -26.64
CA PHE A 709 30.03 -26.80 -25.62
C PHE A 709 30.62 -25.53 -26.24
N PHE A 710 31.48 -25.65 -27.25
CA PHE A 710 32.11 -24.48 -27.90
C PHE A 710 31.09 -23.60 -28.61
N GLY A 711 30.07 -24.18 -29.26
CA GLY A 711 29.02 -23.39 -29.90
C GLY A 711 28.17 -22.60 -28.90
N VAL A 712 27.74 -23.23 -27.79
CA VAL A 712 27.00 -22.56 -26.70
C VAL A 712 27.87 -21.47 -26.05
N LEU A 713 29.14 -21.77 -25.79
CA LEU A 713 30.09 -20.81 -25.21
C LEU A 713 30.29 -19.59 -26.13
N ALA A 714 30.52 -19.81 -27.43
CA ALA A 714 30.74 -18.75 -28.40
C ALA A 714 29.53 -17.81 -28.51
N VAL A 715 28.31 -18.36 -28.61
CA VAL A 715 27.08 -17.54 -28.61
C VAL A 715 26.93 -16.80 -27.29
N GLY A 716 27.14 -17.48 -26.15
CA GLY A 716 27.04 -16.86 -24.83
C GLY A 716 28.00 -15.69 -24.62
N ILE A 717 29.25 -15.83 -25.09
CA ILE A 717 30.24 -14.73 -25.10
C ILE A 717 29.76 -13.61 -26.02
N LEU A 718 29.35 -13.93 -27.26
CA LEU A 718 28.94 -12.92 -28.24
C LEU A 718 27.81 -12.02 -27.71
N ILE A 719 26.80 -12.60 -27.05
CA ILE A 719 25.67 -11.83 -26.52
C ILE A 719 25.99 -11.10 -25.22
N SER A 720 27.01 -11.51 -24.48
CA SER A 720 27.35 -10.94 -23.17
C SER A 720 28.48 -9.91 -23.24
N LEU A 721 29.40 -10.05 -24.19
CA LEU A 721 30.57 -9.20 -24.35
C LEU A 721 30.25 -7.70 -24.38
N PRO A 722 29.17 -7.21 -25.04
CA PRO A 722 28.84 -5.79 -25.05
C PRO A 722 28.45 -5.22 -23.68
N PHE A 723 28.16 -6.07 -22.70
CA PHE A 723 27.61 -5.71 -21.39
C PHE A 723 28.53 -6.14 -20.23
N ILE A 724 29.77 -6.52 -20.50
CA ILE A 724 30.76 -6.89 -19.49
C ILE A 724 31.75 -5.75 -19.33
N THR A 725 32.00 -5.31 -18.10
CA THR A 725 33.15 -4.46 -17.80
C THR A 725 34.34 -5.33 -17.37
N LEU A 726 35.48 -5.13 -18.03
CA LEU A 726 36.72 -5.86 -17.74
C LEU A 726 37.47 -5.15 -16.60
N GLY A 727 37.99 -5.92 -15.62
CA GLY A 727 38.88 -5.38 -14.58
C GLY A 727 38.37 -5.45 -13.13
N GLY A 728 37.25 -6.12 -12.84
CA GLY A 728 36.73 -6.32 -11.49
C GLY A 728 37.29 -7.55 -10.74
N PRO A 729 37.05 -7.68 -9.43
CA PRO A 729 37.42 -8.87 -8.66
C PRO A 729 36.70 -10.12 -9.19
N ALA A 730 37.30 -11.29 -8.97
CA ALA A 730 36.72 -12.54 -9.43
C ALA A 730 35.28 -12.71 -8.91
N PRO A 731 34.30 -13.06 -9.78
CA PRO A 731 32.90 -13.11 -9.39
C PRO A 731 32.62 -14.21 -8.35
N PHE A 732 33.42 -15.27 -8.36
CA PHE A 732 33.33 -16.39 -7.42
C PHE A 732 34.61 -16.53 -6.61
N ILE A 733 34.44 -16.75 -5.32
CA ILE A 733 35.50 -17.07 -4.36
C ILE A 733 35.40 -18.56 -4.05
N PHE A 734 36.54 -19.25 -4.05
CA PHE A 734 36.61 -20.62 -3.54
C PHE A 734 36.56 -20.60 -2.01
N SER A 735 35.40 -20.96 -1.44
CA SER A 735 35.13 -21.00 -0.01
C SER A 735 34.39 -22.31 0.32
N PRO A 736 35.12 -23.43 0.41
CA PRO A 736 34.51 -24.74 0.55
C PRO A 736 33.72 -24.84 1.86
N LEU A 737 32.55 -25.46 1.77
CA LEU A 737 31.61 -25.69 2.87
C LEU A 737 31.10 -24.43 3.57
N TRP A 738 31.16 -23.27 2.91
CA TRP A 738 30.66 -22.01 3.47
C TRP A 738 29.19 -22.10 3.87
N PHE A 739 28.30 -22.58 2.98
CA PHE A 739 26.85 -22.71 3.29
C PHE A 739 26.56 -23.70 4.43
N PRO A 740 27.12 -24.93 4.43
CA PRO A 740 27.03 -25.82 5.58
C PRO A 740 27.49 -25.20 6.90
N ARG A 741 28.55 -24.38 6.89
CA ARG A 741 29.05 -23.67 8.08
C ARG A 741 28.11 -22.56 8.52
N SER A 742 27.76 -21.66 7.61
CA SER A 742 26.97 -20.46 7.89
C SER A 742 25.53 -20.79 8.31
N LEU A 743 25.01 -21.95 7.88
CA LEU A 743 23.72 -22.51 8.29
C LEU A 743 23.47 -22.45 9.81
N PHE A 744 24.50 -22.77 10.61
CA PHE A 744 24.40 -22.82 12.06
C PHE A 744 24.77 -21.49 12.74
N ALA A 745 25.40 -20.57 12.01
CA ALA A 745 25.76 -19.25 12.53
C ALA A 745 24.62 -18.24 12.42
N SER A 746 23.79 -18.34 11.37
CA SER A 746 22.70 -17.40 11.11
C SER A 746 21.45 -17.71 11.92
N PHE A 747 20.92 -16.72 12.66
CA PHE A 747 19.77 -16.84 13.57
C PHE A 747 18.45 -17.17 12.86
N ASP A 748 18.30 -16.73 11.61
CA ASP A 748 17.12 -16.92 10.77
C ASP A 748 17.09 -18.29 10.08
N ARG A 749 18.22 -19.02 10.11
CA ARG A 749 18.40 -20.34 9.47
C ARG A 749 18.13 -21.48 10.46
N ALA A 750 19.02 -22.48 10.51
CA ALA A 750 18.94 -23.60 11.46
C ALA A 750 19.50 -23.25 12.85
N TYR A 751 20.38 -22.24 12.94
CA TYR A 751 20.94 -21.62 14.15
C TYR A 751 21.32 -22.58 15.29
N TRP A 752 22.62 -22.87 15.41
CA TRP A 752 23.18 -23.66 16.51
C TRP A 752 24.54 -23.08 16.94
N PRO A 753 24.56 -22.00 17.75
CA PRO A 753 25.79 -21.26 18.07
C PRO A 753 26.84 -22.14 18.77
N ARG A 754 26.44 -23.03 19.68
CA ARG A 754 27.36 -23.99 20.33
C ARG A 754 28.10 -24.90 19.35
N LEU A 755 27.47 -25.28 18.23
CA LEU A 755 28.13 -26.08 17.20
C LEU A 755 29.17 -25.24 16.44
N VAL A 756 28.90 -23.95 16.23
CA VAL A 756 29.83 -22.99 15.62
C VAL A 756 31.02 -22.72 16.53
N GLU A 757 30.81 -22.56 17.83
CA GLU A 757 31.88 -22.43 18.83
C GLU A 757 32.77 -23.68 18.85
N ALA A 758 32.16 -24.88 18.85
CA ALA A 758 32.91 -26.14 18.77
C ALA A 758 33.72 -26.25 17.47
N TRP A 759 33.14 -25.83 16.35
CA TRP A 759 33.85 -25.75 15.06
C TRP A 759 35.08 -24.84 15.17
N GLN A 760 34.90 -23.60 15.64
CA GLN A 760 35.98 -22.62 15.80
C GLN A 760 37.08 -23.14 16.74
N ALA A 761 36.72 -23.82 17.83
CA ALA A 761 37.69 -24.42 18.75
C ALA A 761 38.49 -25.57 18.10
N TYR A 762 37.86 -26.42 17.29
CA TYR A 762 38.56 -27.51 16.59
C TYR A 762 39.44 -27.01 15.45
N GLU A 763 39.01 -25.95 14.77
CA GLU A 763 39.80 -25.23 13.76
C GLU A 763 41.03 -24.59 14.41
N ALA A 764 40.87 -23.86 15.51
CA ALA A 764 41.96 -23.20 16.22
C ALA A 764 42.95 -24.17 16.90
N SER A 765 42.47 -25.30 17.42
CA SER A 765 43.32 -26.32 18.07
C SER A 765 43.98 -27.29 17.09
N GLY A 766 43.68 -27.21 15.79
CA GLY A 766 44.20 -28.16 14.80
C GLY A 766 43.67 -29.59 14.97
N ASN A 767 42.53 -29.79 15.64
CA ASN A 767 41.94 -31.12 15.82
C ASN A 767 41.19 -31.57 14.55
N PHE A 768 41.95 -32.06 13.57
CA PHE A 768 41.44 -32.43 12.24
C PHE A 768 40.36 -33.50 12.26
N ILE A 769 40.39 -34.45 13.21
CA ILE A 769 39.37 -35.51 13.32
C ILE A 769 38.03 -34.89 13.69
N LYS A 770 37.99 -34.10 14.77
CA LYS A 770 36.75 -33.46 15.23
C LYS A 770 36.25 -32.42 14.23
N LEU A 771 37.16 -31.67 13.61
CA LEU A 771 36.83 -30.73 12.53
C LEU A 771 36.21 -31.44 11.32
N SER A 772 36.75 -32.60 10.92
CA SER A 772 36.19 -33.39 9.82
C SER A 772 34.80 -33.94 10.14
N LEU A 773 34.59 -34.41 11.38
CA LEU A 773 33.28 -34.90 11.83
C LEU A 773 32.22 -33.78 11.85
N ILE A 774 32.57 -32.58 12.34
CA ILE A 774 31.67 -31.42 12.30
C ILE A 774 31.35 -31.02 10.86
N ASN A 775 32.35 -30.94 9.97
CA ASN A 775 32.13 -30.62 8.57
C ASN A 775 31.23 -31.63 7.87
N LEU A 776 31.44 -32.93 8.11
CA LEU A 776 30.61 -33.99 7.55
C LEU A 776 29.18 -33.90 8.08
N PHE A 777 29.00 -33.67 9.38
CA PHE A 777 27.69 -33.47 9.97
C PHE A 777 26.98 -32.25 9.35
N ALA A 778 27.66 -31.11 9.26
CA ALA A 778 27.12 -29.90 8.68
C ALA A 778 26.72 -30.08 7.21
N LEU A 779 27.56 -30.76 6.43
CA LEU A 779 27.27 -31.08 5.03
C LEU A 779 26.04 -32.00 4.92
N MET A 780 25.94 -33.03 5.77
CA MET A 780 24.79 -33.93 5.79
C MET A 780 23.51 -33.19 6.15
N VAL A 781 23.53 -32.35 7.19
CA VAL A 781 22.36 -31.54 7.58
C VAL A 781 21.95 -30.59 6.46
N PHE A 782 22.92 -29.91 5.83
CA PHE A 782 22.66 -29.01 4.71
C PHE A 782 22.03 -29.74 3.51
N LEU A 783 22.59 -30.89 3.09
CA LEU A 783 22.08 -31.64 1.95
C LEU A 783 20.74 -32.32 2.26
N VAL A 784 20.63 -33.03 3.38
CA VAL A 784 19.38 -33.72 3.79
C VAL A 784 18.28 -32.70 4.02
N GLY A 785 18.59 -31.59 4.68
CA GLY A 785 17.66 -30.50 4.95
C GLY A 785 17.10 -29.90 3.67
N ASN A 786 17.95 -29.50 2.72
CA ASN A 786 17.51 -28.91 1.45
C ASN A 786 16.81 -29.89 0.52
N LEU A 787 17.32 -31.12 0.40
CA LEU A 787 16.78 -32.09 -0.54
C LEU A 787 15.46 -32.70 -0.04
N GLY A 788 15.31 -32.90 1.27
CA GLY A 788 14.12 -33.51 1.85
C GLY A 788 13.80 -34.87 1.19
N VAL A 789 12.55 -35.04 0.75
CA VAL A 789 12.12 -36.25 0.02
C VAL A 789 12.88 -36.45 -1.30
N ARG A 790 13.48 -35.38 -1.86
CA ARG A 790 14.25 -35.46 -3.11
C ARG A 790 15.52 -36.30 -3.01
N LEU A 791 15.98 -36.63 -1.80
CA LEU A 791 17.05 -37.61 -1.57
C LEU A 791 16.77 -38.95 -2.27
N LEU A 792 15.50 -39.36 -2.35
CA LEU A 792 15.09 -40.57 -3.05
C LEU A 792 15.38 -40.50 -4.57
N GLY A 793 15.44 -39.30 -5.13
CA GLY A 793 15.84 -39.07 -6.52
C GLY A 793 17.32 -39.39 -6.76
N LEU A 794 18.20 -39.08 -5.80
CA LEU A 794 19.62 -39.46 -5.89
C LEU A 794 19.80 -40.98 -5.85
N ILE A 795 18.95 -41.69 -5.10
CA ILE A 795 18.93 -43.16 -5.07
C ILE A 795 18.50 -43.74 -6.44
N ASP A 796 17.51 -43.14 -7.11
CA ASP A 796 17.15 -43.57 -8.48
C ASP A 796 18.28 -43.31 -9.48
N ILE A 797 18.93 -42.15 -9.39
CA ILE A 797 20.06 -41.79 -10.26
C ILE A 797 21.22 -42.77 -10.10
N SER A 798 21.57 -43.16 -8.88
CA SER A 798 22.69 -44.09 -8.64
C SER A 798 22.39 -45.53 -9.09
N ARG A 799 21.11 -45.94 -9.11
CA ARG A 799 20.68 -47.28 -9.51
C ARG A 799 20.38 -47.42 -11.01
N THR A 800 20.20 -46.31 -11.73
CA THR A 800 19.76 -46.33 -13.13
C THR A 800 20.80 -45.67 -14.05
N LYS A 801 20.90 -46.13 -15.29
CA LYS A 801 21.72 -45.48 -16.33
C LYS A 801 20.84 -44.58 -17.21
N SER A 802 21.39 -43.49 -17.72
CA SER A 802 20.68 -42.62 -18.65
C SER A 802 20.42 -43.33 -19.98
N ARG A 803 19.22 -43.14 -20.53
CA ARG A 803 18.84 -43.70 -21.84
C ARG A 803 18.97 -42.69 -22.98
N PHE A 804 18.96 -41.40 -22.64
CA PHE A 804 18.95 -40.31 -23.61
C PHE A 804 20.04 -39.28 -23.27
N ASP A 805 20.56 -38.59 -24.29
CA ASP A 805 21.56 -37.54 -24.11
C ASP A 805 21.07 -36.44 -23.17
N SER A 806 19.81 -36.01 -23.27
CA SER A 806 19.27 -34.99 -22.36
C SER A 806 19.17 -35.49 -20.91
N GLU A 807 18.91 -36.78 -20.68
CA GLU A 807 18.89 -37.35 -19.33
C GLU A 807 20.31 -37.34 -18.74
N THR A 808 21.33 -37.65 -19.56
CA THR A 808 22.75 -37.53 -19.17
C THR A 808 23.10 -36.10 -18.79
N ILE A 809 22.70 -35.12 -19.60
CA ILE A 809 22.90 -33.69 -19.30
C ILE A 809 22.23 -33.33 -17.98
N VAL A 810 20.97 -33.73 -17.77
CA VAL A 810 20.23 -33.45 -16.53
C VAL A 810 20.91 -34.04 -15.30
N ARG A 811 21.45 -35.26 -15.37
CA ARG A 811 22.22 -35.86 -14.27
C ARG A 811 23.45 -35.02 -13.90
N TRP A 812 24.16 -34.48 -14.89
CA TRP A 812 25.27 -33.56 -14.64
C TRP A 812 24.82 -32.19 -14.12
N LEU A 813 23.68 -31.66 -14.57
CA LEU A 813 23.10 -30.44 -14.02
C LEU A 813 22.77 -30.61 -12.53
N ILE A 814 22.22 -31.75 -12.13
CA ILE A 814 21.97 -32.08 -10.72
C ILE A 814 23.28 -32.15 -9.94
N PHE A 815 24.27 -32.90 -10.44
CA PHE A 815 25.56 -33.04 -9.77
C PHE A 815 26.26 -31.69 -9.57
N LEU A 816 26.39 -30.89 -10.63
CA LEU A 816 27.02 -29.58 -10.56
C LEU A 816 26.21 -28.58 -9.74
N GLY A 817 24.88 -28.62 -9.82
CA GLY A 817 23.99 -27.76 -9.04
C GLY A 817 24.09 -28.01 -7.54
N LEU A 818 24.39 -29.24 -7.11
CA LEU A 818 24.70 -29.57 -5.71
C LEU A 818 26.15 -29.27 -5.34
N LEU A 819 27.10 -29.48 -6.26
CA LEU A 819 28.53 -29.34 -5.99
C LEU A 819 28.99 -27.87 -5.92
N LEU A 820 28.57 -27.02 -6.86
CA LEU A 820 29.10 -25.67 -6.98
C LEU A 820 28.83 -24.79 -5.74
N PRO A 821 27.62 -24.81 -5.13
CA PRO A 821 27.39 -24.11 -3.86
C PRO A 821 28.26 -24.60 -2.70
N LEU A 822 28.75 -25.84 -2.74
CA LEU A 822 29.61 -26.38 -1.69
C LEU A 822 31.06 -25.93 -1.81
N LEU A 823 31.47 -25.41 -2.98
CA LEU A 823 32.85 -25.04 -3.27
C LEU A 823 33.03 -23.53 -3.40
N PHE A 824 32.01 -22.84 -3.90
CA PHE A 824 32.11 -21.43 -4.27
C PHE A 824 31.01 -20.61 -3.62
N VAL A 825 31.34 -19.34 -3.36
CA VAL A 825 30.41 -18.27 -3.00
C VAL A 825 30.68 -17.07 -3.89
N GLN A 826 29.64 -16.27 -4.17
CA GLN A 826 29.82 -15.03 -4.91
C GLN A 826 30.45 -14.00 -3.97
N ASN A 827 31.40 -13.21 -4.48
CA ASN A 827 32.22 -12.31 -3.66
C ASN A 827 31.38 -11.33 -2.83
N ILE A 828 30.36 -10.73 -3.45
CA ILE A 828 29.58 -9.64 -2.87
C ILE A 828 28.39 -10.14 -2.08
N ASN A 829 27.58 -11.01 -2.69
CA ASN A 829 26.42 -11.60 -2.04
C ASN A 829 26.49 -13.13 -2.12
N PRO A 830 26.99 -13.81 -1.07
CA PRO A 830 27.11 -15.26 -1.03
C PRO A 830 25.79 -15.98 -1.33
N TRP A 831 24.64 -15.40 -0.96
CA TRP A 831 23.30 -15.96 -1.22
C TRP A 831 23.10 -16.35 -2.67
N ASN A 832 23.59 -15.53 -3.61
CA ASN A 832 23.34 -15.73 -5.03
C ASN A 832 23.89 -17.06 -5.58
N THR A 833 24.94 -17.62 -4.98
CA THR A 833 25.49 -18.91 -5.41
C THR A 833 24.58 -20.09 -5.05
N ILE A 834 23.69 -19.95 -4.04
CA ILE A 834 22.72 -21.02 -3.72
C ILE A 834 21.77 -21.30 -4.88
N GLN A 835 21.60 -20.35 -5.80
CA GLN A 835 20.70 -20.48 -6.95
C GLN A 835 21.13 -21.58 -7.93
N PHE A 836 22.39 -22.04 -7.90
CA PHE A 836 22.80 -23.25 -8.62
C PHE A 836 22.00 -24.49 -8.17
N MET A 837 21.71 -24.58 -6.87
CA MET A 837 20.97 -25.71 -6.30
C MET A 837 19.50 -25.73 -6.75
N TYR A 838 18.92 -24.59 -7.15
CA TYR A 838 17.51 -24.53 -7.57
C TYR A 838 17.27 -25.43 -8.80
N TYR A 839 18.20 -25.44 -9.75
CA TYR A 839 18.15 -26.34 -10.92
C TYR A 839 18.26 -27.81 -10.50
N ALA A 840 19.12 -28.14 -9.53
CA ALA A 840 19.22 -29.49 -9.00
C ALA A 840 17.91 -29.92 -8.31
N LEU A 841 17.30 -29.05 -7.50
CA LEU A 841 16.01 -29.32 -6.84
C LEU A 841 14.88 -29.54 -7.85
N PHE A 842 14.82 -28.73 -8.91
CA PHE A 842 13.85 -28.88 -10.00
C PHE A 842 14.01 -30.25 -10.67
N PHE A 843 15.20 -30.60 -11.16
CA PHE A 843 15.39 -31.86 -11.88
C PHE A 843 15.34 -33.09 -10.97
N LEU A 844 15.78 -32.99 -9.70
CA LEU A 844 15.65 -34.09 -8.74
C LEU A 844 14.19 -34.46 -8.49
N GLY A 845 13.26 -33.49 -8.51
CA GLY A 845 11.83 -33.76 -8.40
C GLY A 845 11.33 -34.81 -9.41
N ILE A 846 11.92 -34.85 -10.60
CA ILE A 846 11.59 -35.84 -11.65
C ILE A 846 12.05 -37.25 -11.27
N PHE A 847 13.31 -37.40 -10.82
CA PHE A 847 13.85 -38.71 -10.43
C PHE A 847 13.23 -39.22 -9.13
N THR A 848 12.90 -38.32 -8.21
CA THR A 848 12.12 -38.63 -7.02
C THR A 848 10.73 -39.13 -7.39
N ALA A 849 10.03 -38.48 -8.31
CA ALA A 849 8.74 -38.93 -8.81
C ALA A 849 8.81 -40.36 -9.39
N LYS A 850 9.85 -40.64 -10.18
CA LYS A 850 10.10 -41.99 -10.71
C LYS A 850 10.31 -43.01 -9.60
N TYR A 851 11.17 -42.72 -8.63
CA TYR A 851 11.41 -43.60 -7.48
C TYR A 851 10.12 -43.89 -6.71
N ILE A 852 9.42 -42.85 -6.24
CA ILE A 852 8.26 -43.02 -5.36
C ILE A 852 7.06 -43.63 -6.09
N SER A 853 6.95 -43.46 -7.42
CA SER A 853 5.87 -44.08 -8.21
C SER A 853 5.87 -45.61 -8.16
N SER A 854 7.00 -46.22 -7.80
CA SER A 854 7.14 -47.67 -7.63
C SER A 854 6.70 -48.17 -6.25
N LEU A 855 6.45 -47.27 -5.29
CA LEU A 855 6.06 -47.60 -3.92
C LEU A 855 4.54 -47.79 -3.80
N ARG A 856 4.10 -48.40 -2.68
CA ARG A 856 2.67 -48.53 -2.39
C ARG A 856 2.02 -47.15 -2.19
N PRO A 857 0.77 -46.92 -2.62
CA PRO A 857 0.10 -45.60 -2.58
C PRO A 857 0.09 -44.92 -1.19
N PHE A 858 -0.01 -45.71 -0.13
CA PHE A 858 0.06 -45.20 1.25
C PHE A 858 1.38 -44.48 1.54
N PHE A 859 2.52 -45.09 1.20
CA PHE A 859 3.84 -44.48 1.39
C PHE A 859 4.04 -43.27 0.49
N VAL A 860 3.54 -43.32 -0.75
CA VAL A 860 3.56 -42.16 -1.65
C VAL A 860 2.84 -40.97 -1.01
N THR A 861 1.67 -41.20 -0.41
CA THR A 861 0.90 -40.15 0.25
C THR A 861 1.66 -39.51 1.42
N ILE A 862 2.27 -40.32 2.29
CA ILE A 862 3.10 -39.82 3.41
C ILE A 862 4.27 -38.98 2.89
N LEU A 863 4.98 -39.48 1.88
CA LEU A 863 6.11 -38.76 1.29
C LEU A 863 5.67 -37.45 0.64
N LEU A 864 4.49 -37.40 0.01
CA LEU A 864 3.95 -36.16 -0.54
C LEU A 864 3.58 -35.15 0.55
N LEU A 865 2.98 -35.59 1.66
CA LEU A 865 2.69 -34.70 2.79
C LEU A 865 3.97 -34.08 3.36
N LEU A 866 5.02 -34.90 3.55
CA LEU A 866 6.34 -34.42 3.99
C LEU A 866 6.99 -33.49 2.97
N ALA A 867 6.84 -33.78 1.67
CA ALA A 867 7.40 -32.94 0.62
C ALA A 867 6.72 -31.57 0.54
N VAL A 868 5.44 -31.44 0.88
CA VAL A 868 4.69 -30.19 0.67
C VAL A 868 4.61 -29.32 1.94
N ALA A 869 4.99 -29.84 3.11
CA ALA A 869 4.88 -29.15 4.41
C ALA A 869 5.46 -27.71 4.41
N SER A 870 6.73 -27.54 4.06
CA SER A 870 7.35 -26.20 4.02
C SER A 870 6.79 -25.30 2.92
N SER A 871 6.30 -25.87 1.81
CA SER A 871 5.67 -25.12 0.72
C SER A 871 4.30 -24.55 1.11
N VAL A 872 3.53 -25.25 1.95
CA VAL A 872 2.30 -24.70 2.56
C VAL A 872 2.64 -23.52 3.44
N GLY A 873 3.74 -23.62 4.19
CA GLY A 873 4.27 -22.52 4.99
C GLY A 873 4.58 -21.28 4.18
N THR A 874 5.37 -21.44 3.12
CA THR A 874 5.64 -20.32 2.20
C THR A 874 4.35 -19.71 1.69
N LEU A 875 3.40 -20.51 1.19
CA LEU A 875 2.14 -19.98 0.65
C LEU A 875 1.36 -19.16 1.69
N LYS A 876 1.34 -19.59 2.96
CA LYS A 876 0.71 -18.87 4.07
C LYS A 876 1.25 -17.43 4.19
N ASP A 877 2.56 -17.24 4.01
CA ASP A 877 3.20 -15.92 4.07
C ASP A 877 2.79 -14.99 2.92
N TYR A 878 2.41 -15.54 1.75
CA TYR A 878 1.98 -14.75 0.58
C TYR A 878 0.46 -14.53 0.50
N ILE A 879 -0.34 -15.32 1.22
CA ILE A 879 -1.81 -15.17 1.29
C ILE A 879 -2.29 -14.47 2.56
N GLY A 880 -1.38 -14.06 3.46
CA GLY A 880 -1.70 -13.33 4.68
C GLY A 880 -2.35 -11.95 4.45
N TYR A 881 -2.96 -11.39 5.49
CA TYR A 881 -3.67 -10.10 5.38
C TYR A 881 -2.74 -8.94 5.01
N PHE A 882 -1.57 -8.87 5.66
CA PHE A 882 -0.56 -7.84 5.43
C PHE A 882 0.59 -8.34 4.54
N SER A 883 1.16 -7.43 3.75
CA SER A 883 2.41 -7.64 3.03
C SER A 883 3.63 -7.34 3.91
N SER A 884 4.84 -7.67 3.45
CA SER A 884 6.08 -7.24 4.12
C SER A 884 6.34 -5.75 3.92
N SER A 885 6.02 -5.23 2.73
CA SER A 885 6.22 -3.83 2.37
C SER A 885 5.05 -3.26 1.56
N ARG A 886 4.97 -1.92 1.50
CA ARG A 886 3.90 -1.19 0.83
C ARG A 886 4.35 0.15 0.25
N ILE A 887 3.46 0.74 -0.55
CA ILE A 887 3.43 2.16 -0.92
C ILE A 887 2.05 2.69 -0.54
N SER A 888 1.97 3.77 0.24
CA SER A 888 0.66 4.37 0.60
C SER A 888 -0.05 4.93 -0.64
N TYR A 889 -1.34 5.22 -0.54
CA TYR A 889 -2.04 5.95 -1.61
C TYR A 889 -1.47 7.35 -1.83
N SER A 890 -1.09 8.03 -0.74
CA SER A 890 -0.43 9.33 -0.74
C SER A 890 0.88 9.31 -1.55
N GLU A 891 1.72 8.28 -1.37
CA GLU A 891 2.96 8.11 -2.12
C GLU A 891 2.72 7.63 -3.56
N LEU A 892 1.74 6.75 -3.79
CA LEU A 892 1.36 6.35 -5.15
C LEU A 892 0.95 7.55 -6.02
N LEU A 893 0.29 8.54 -5.43
CA LEU A 893 -0.06 9.78 -6.13
C LEU A 893 1.18 10.63 -6.45
N SER A 894 2.19 10.66 -5.57
CA SER A 894 3.46 11.33 -5.84
C SER A 894 4.17 10.69 -7.04
N LEU A 895 4.19 9.35 -7.10
CA LEU A 895 4.81 8.59 -8.16
C LEU A 895 4.04 8.72 -9.49
N ASP A 896 2.70 8.77 -9.44
CA ASP A 896 1.85 9.04 -10.61
C ASP A 896 2.08 10.45 -11.15
N THR A 897 2.27 11.43 -10.27
CA THR A 897 2.62 12.82 -10.61
C THR A 897 3.99 12.86 -11.29
N LEU A 898 5.02 12.25 -10.67
CA LEU A 898 6.36 12.14 -11.25
C LEU A 898 6.36 11.45 -12.62
N ARG A 899 5.46 10.47 -12.83
CA ARG A 899 5.33 9.76 -14.12
C ARG A 899 4.87 10.68 -15.25
N ASP A 900 3.98 11.62 -14.94
CA ASP A 900 3.41 12.55 -15.91
C ASP A 900 4.35 13.74 -16.20
N LEU A 901 5.30 14.01 -15.30
CA LEU A 901 6.28 15.07 -15.48
C LEU A 901 7.36 14.70 -16.52
N PRO A 902 8.02 15.71 -17.14
CA PRO A 902 9.09 15.46 -18.09
C PRO A 902 10.22 14.60 -17.49
N LYS A 903 10.91 13.82 -18.33
CA LYS A 903 11.99 12.97 -17.86
C LYS A 903 13.12 13.79 -17.22
N GLY A 904 13.58 13.35 -16.05
CA GLY A 904 14.62 14.01 -15.27
C GLY A 904 15.11 13.14 -14.12
N VAL A 905 16.35 13.39 -13.67
CA VAL A 905 16.97 12.62 -12.59
C VAL A 905 16.32 12.98 -11.26
N VAL A 906 15.93 11.96 -10.50
CA VAL A 906 15.39 12.09 -9.15
C VAL A 906 16.50 11.85 -8.13
N LEU A 907 16.67 12.79 -7.21
CA LEU A 907 17.47 12.60 -6.00
C LEU A 907 16.55 12.23 -4.84
N SER A 908 16.76 11.06 -4.25
CA SER A 908 15.98 10.55 -3.11
C SER A 908 16.91 10.21 -1.93
N PRO A 909 16.38 10.15 -0.69
CA PRO A 909 17.17 9.74 0.46
C PRO A 909 17.57 8.28 0.35
N LEU A 910 18.80 7.97 0.78
CA LEU A 910 19.26 6.58 0.88
C LEU A 910 18.58 5.86 2.04
N TYR A 911 18.45 4.54 1.89
CA TYR A 911 17.95 3.67 2.95
C TYR A 911 18.83 3.77 4.21
N ASP A 912 18.19 4.01 5.36
CA ASP A 912 18.83 4.07 6.68
C ASP A 912 18.25 2.98 7.61
N GLU A 913 19.07 1.99 7.96
CA GLU A 913 18.64 0.83 8.75
C GLU A 913 18.13 1.22 10.15
N VAL A 914 18.77 2.21 10.78
CA VAL A 914 18.41 2.66 12.14
C VAL A 914 17.01 3.27 12.15
N SER A 915 16.71 4.16 11.21
CA SER A 915 15.38 4.76 11.09
C SER A 915 14.34 3.73 10.63
N ALA A 916 14.70 2.87 9.67
CA ALA A 916 13.84 1.80 9.17
C ALA A 916 13.43 0.77 10.25
N SER A 917 14.27 0.56 11.28
CA SER A 917 13.96 -0.35 12.39
C SER A 917 12.76 0.08 13.24
N ARG A 918 12.41 1.39 13.21
CA ARG A 918 11.32 1.98 14.00
C ARG A 918 9.97 1.99 13.27
N VAL A 919 9.94 1.56 12.01
CA VAL A 919 8.73 1.56 11.18
C VAL A 919 8.05 0.19 11.24
N SER A 920 6.75 0.18 11.51
CA SER A 920 5.94 -1.04 11.60
C SER A 920 5.63 -1.64 10.22
N THR A 921 5.33 -2.94 10.19
CA THR A 921 4.91 -3.63 8.96
C THR A 921 3.42 -3.41 8.66
N PRO A 922 2.99 -3.44 7.38
CA PRO A 922 3.82 -3.41 6.17
C PRO A 922 4.64 -2.11 6.07
N LYS A 923 5.96 -2.24 5.88
CA LYS A 923 6.87 -1.08 5.85
C LYS A 923 6.71 -0.31 4.53
N PRO A 924 6.68 1.03 4.53
CA PRO A 924 6.88 1.81 3.31
C PRO A 924 8.17 1.37 2.60
N LEU A 925 8.19 1.34 1.26
CA LEU A 925 9.35 0.83 0.51
C LEU A 925 10.64 1.59 0.81
N TYR A 926 10.58 2.91 1.00
CA TYR A 926 11.74 3.73 1.40
C TYR A 926 12.31 3.33 2.77
N ALA A 927 11.57 2.59 3.59
CA ALA A 927 11.95 2.10 4.92
C ALA A 927 12.06 0.56 4.97
N TYR A 928 11.90 -0.14 3.84
CA TYR A 928 11.96 -1.59 3.79
C TYR A 928 13.39 -2.08 3.55
N VAL A 929 13.98 -1.63 2.44
CA VAL A 929 15.36 -1.89 2.02
C VAL A 929 15.70 -0.94 0.86
N SER A 930 16.99 -0.75 0.56
CA SER A 930 17.43 -0.03 -0.64
C SER A 930 16.76 -0.62 -1.90
N THR A 931 15.97 0.18 -2.63
CA THR A 931 15.10 -0.32 -3.70
C THR A 931 14.83 0.73 -4.78
N ALA A 932 14.57 0.28 -6.02
CA ALA A 932 14.41 1.11 -7.21
C ALA A 932 12.94 1.51 -7.49
N TYR A 933 12.12 1.67 -6.45
CA TYR A 933 10.66 1.78 -6.60
C TYR A 933 10.22 3.07 -7.30
N ILE A 934 10.96 4.18 -7.12
CA ILE A 934 10.69 5.45 -7.80
C ILE A 934 10.88 5.25 -9.31
N SER A 935 12.02 4.68 -9.73
CA SER A 935 12.26 4.32 -11.13
C SER A 935 11.21 3.33 -11.67
N ALA A 936 10.84 2.33 -10.88
CA ALA A 936 9.90 1.28 -11.28
C ALA A 936 8.46 1.77 -11.53
N LEU A 937 8.02 2.83 -10.85
CA LEU A 937 6.62 3.28 -10.92
C LEU A 937 6.43 4.63 -11.61
N SER A 938 7.42 5.52 -11.53
CA SER A 938 7.42 6.80 -12.26
C SER A 938 8.11 6.73 -13.62
N GLY A 939 8.99 5.73 -13.81
CA GLY A 939 9.86 5.65 -14.99
C GLY A 939 10.88 6.79 -15.07
N GLN A 940 11.11 7.54 -13.99
CA GLN A 940 12.18 8.53 -13.90
C GLN A 940 13.49 7.83 -13.51
N PRO A 941 14.64 8.19 -14.10
CA PRO A 941 15.92 7.70 -13.61
C PRO A 941 16.26 8.31 -12.23
N GLU A 942 16.95 7.55 -11.38
CA GLU A 942 17.40 8.00 -10.07
C GLU A 942 18.89 8.34 -10.09
N PHE A 943 19.30 9.33 -9.28
CA PHE A 943 20.70 9.69 -9.10
C PHE A 943 21.51 8.49 -8.57
N LEU A 944 20.94 7.83 -7.55
CA LEU A 944 21.42 6.62 -6.93
C LEU A 944 20.27 5.92 -6.20
N ALA A 945 20.01 4.66 -6.52
CA ALA A 945 19.04 3.80 -5.84
C ALA A 945 19.49 2.34 -5.89
N ASP A 946 18.85 1.48 -5.08
CA ASP A 946 19.09 0.02 -5.06
C ASP A 946 20.58 -0.37 -5.00
N THR A 947 21.23 0.14 -3.97
CA THR A 947 22.65 -0.10 -3.68
C THR A 947 23.01 -1.58 -3.59
N ILE A 948 22.07 -2.45 -3.19
CA ILE A 948 22.27 -3.90 -3.13
C ILE A 948 22.50 -4.49 -4.53
N ASN A 949 21.67 -4.13 -5.52
CA ASN A 949 21.87 -4.62 -6.88
C ASN A 949 23.07 -3.93 -7.56
N LEU A 950 23.38 -2.68 -7.22
CA LEU A 950 24.60 -2.01 -7.69
C LEU A 950 25.88 -2.68 -7.15
N ASP A 951 25.88 -3.11 -5.89
CA ASP A 951 26.94 -3.93 -5.32
C ASP A 951 27.06 -5.22 -6.14
N ILE A 952 25.97 -5.98 -6.31
CA ILE A 952 25.97 -7.27 -7.04
C ILE A 952 26.52 -7.14 -8.47
N THR A 953 26.28 -6.00 -9.13
CA THR A 953 26.71 -5.71 -10.51
C THR A 953 28.06 -4.97 -10.59
N GLY A 954 28.64 -4.61 -9.44
CA GLY A 954 30.01 -4.10 -9.32
C GLY A 954 30.18 -2.62 -9.68
N PHE A 955 29.16 -1.78 -9.45
CA PHE A 955 29.28 -0.33 -9.61
C PHE A 955 29.92 0.30 -8.38
N ASP A 956 30.89 1.20 -8.58
CA ASP A 956 31.40 2.07 -7.52
C ASP A 956 30.52 3.32 -7.41
N TYR A 957 29.68 3.34 -6.39
CA TYR A 957 28.78 4.46 -6.10
C TYR A 957 29.10 5.13 -4.76
N ALA A 958 30.21 4.78 -4.10
CA ALA A 958 30.49 5.21 -2.72
C ALA A 958 30.57 6.74 -2.59
N GLU A 959 31.15 7.41 -3.58
CA GLU A 959 31.19 8.89 -3.63
C GLU A 959 29.79 9.49 -3.83
N ARG A 960 29.01 8.96 -4.77
CA ARG A 960 27.62 9.39 -4.99
C ARG A 960 26.75 9.20 -3.75
N ALA A 961 26.95 8.11 -3.02
CA ALA A 961 26.22 7.86 -1.78
C ALA A 961 26.56 8.92 -0.72
N ARG A 962 27.84 9.26 -0.56
CA ARG A 962 28.28 10.34 0.33
C ARG A 962 27.71 11.68 -0.08
N ASP A 963 27.69 11.99 -1.37
CA ASP A 963 27.14 13.26 -1.87
C ASP A 963 25.63 13.35 -1.70
N ALA A 964 24.89 12.28 -2.00
CA ALA A 964 23.45 12.21 -1.75
C ALA A 964 23.13 12.39 -0.25
N GLN A 965 23.88 11.72 0.63
CA GLN A 965 23.71 11.89 2.07
C GLN A 965 24.07 13.32 2.51
N ARG A 966 25.18 13.87 2.02
CA ARG A 966 25.60 15.25 2.28
C ARG A 966 24.55 16.25 1.84
N PHE A 967 23.89 16.05 0.70
CA PHE A 967 22.82 16.94 0.24
C PHE A 967 21.69 17.11 1.26
N PHE A 968 21.21 16.02 1.86
CA PHE A 968 20.15 16.13 2.87
C PHE A 968 20.65 16.67 4.23
N ASP A 969 21.96 16.62 4.50
CA ASP A 969 22.55 16.99 5.79
C ASP A 969 23.33 18.30 5.83
N THR A 970 23.64 18.89 4.67
CA THR A 970 24.45 20.11 4.53
C THR A 970 23.68 21.37 4.94
N GLN A 971 24.43 22.39 5.33
CA GLN A 971 23.95 23.77 5.48
C GLN A 971 24.60 24.72 4.45
N ASP A 972 25.41 24.18 3.54
CA ASP A 972 26.05 24.93 2.45
C ASP A 972 25.15 24.92 1.20
N ALA A 973 24.39 26.00 1.01
CA ALA A 973 23.48 26.16 -0.11
C ALA A 973 24.20 26.25 -1.46
N ASN A 974 25.38 26.89 -1.52
CA ASN A 974 26.14 27.05 -2.77
C ASN A 974 26.63 25.69 -3.28
N TRP A 975 27.15 24.86 -2.38
CA TRP A 975 27.53 23.49 -2.74
C TRP A 975 26.30 22.67 -3.16
N ALA A 976 25.18 22.77 -2.43
CA ALA A 976 23.96 22.01 -2.73
C ALA A 976 23.38 22.38 -4.11
N ILE A 977 23.30 23.67 -4.47
CA ILE A 977 22.87 24.12 -5.81
C ILE A 977 23.83 23.60 -6.88
N SER A 978 25.15 23.74 -6.66
CA SER A 978 26.16 23.25 -7.60
C SER A 978 26.06 21.74 -7.79
N PHE A 979 25.79 20.99 -6.72
CA PHE A 979 25.57 19.55 -6.76
C PHE A 979 24.34 19.18 -7.60
N LEU A 980 23.21 19.87 -7.42
CA LEU A 980 22.00 19.66 -8.22
C LEU A 980 22.26 19.93 -9.72
N GLN A 981 22.93 21.03 -10.03
CA GLN A 981 23.27 21.42 -11.41
C GLN A 981 24.21 20.43 -12.09
N ASN A 982 25.33 20.10 -11.43
CA ASN A 982 26.38 19.24 -11.99
C ASN A 982 25.90 17.81 -12.24
N ASN A 983 24.95 17.32 -11.44
CA ASN A 983 24.38 15.99 -11.58
C ASN A 983 23.06 15.97 -12.37
N HIS A 984 22.66 17.10 -12.96
CA HIS A 984 21.43 17.26 -13.72
C HIS A 984 20.19 16.77 -12.96
N ILE A 985 20.15 17.01 -11.65
CA ILE A 985 19.01 16.67 -10.81
C ILE A 985 17.86 17.60 -11.19
N ARG A 986 16.72 17.01 -11.51
CA ARG A 986 15.50 17.76 -11.83
C ARG A 986 14.50 17.70 -10.70
N TYR A 987 14.43 16.56 -10.01
CA TYR A 987 13.48 16.36 -8.93
C TYR A 987 14.20 15.96 -7.65
N VAL A 988 13.81 16.57 -6.54
CA VAL A 988 14.26 16.16 -5.20
C VAL A 988 13.07 15.56 -4.48
N TYR A 989 13.27 14.36 -3.94
CA TYR A 989 12.26 13.57 -3.23
C TYR A 989 12.59 13.57 -1.75
N GLU A 990 11.62 13.81 -0.88
CA GLU A 990 11.72 13.70 0.56
C GLU A 990 10.78 12.64 1.10
N THR A 991 11.17 11.97 2.18
CA THR A 991 10.34 10.99 2.89
C THR A 991 10.16 11.40 4.34
N ARG A 992 9.29 10.70 5.08
CA ARG A 992 9.13 10.91 6.52
C ARG A 992 10.42 10.70 7.32
N ILE A 993 11.30 9.82 6.84
CA ILE A 993 12.54 9.47 7.53
C ILE A 993 13.61 10.54 7.33
N LYS A 994 13.65 11.17 6.14
CA LYS A 994 14.71 12.11 5.79
C LYS A 994 14.16 13.26 4.95
N LYS A 995 14.37 14.47 5.49
CA LYS A 995 14.13 15.76 4.85
C LYS A 995 15.44 16.54 4.77
N MET A 996 15.53 17.49 3.85
CA MET A 996 16.63 18.43 3.72
C MET A 996 16.68 19.36 4.94
N LYS A 997 17.89 19.74 5.37
CA LYS A 997 18.05 20.75 6.44
C LYS A 997 17.90 22.19 5.93
N LEU A 998 18.29 22.44 4.68
CA LEU A 998 18.18 23.75 4.05
C LEU A 998 16.74 24.02 3.61
N THR A 999 16.37 25.30 3.58
CA THR A 999 15.07 25.71 3.05
C THR A 999 15.03 25.43 1.54
N PRO A 1000 13.96 24.84 0.99
CA PRO A 1000 13.86 24.59 -0.45
C PRO A 1000 14.06 25.85 -1.32
N ALA A 1001 13.58 27.00 -0.85
CA ALA A 1001 13.77 28.28 -1.54
C ALA A 1001 15.25 28.66 -1.71
N ASP A 1002 16.10 28.36 -0.72
CA ASP A 1002 17.54 28.64 -0.76
C ASP A 1002 18.27 27.74 -1.77
N LEU A 1003 17.61 26.69 -2.27
CA LEU A 1003 18.13 25.71 -3.22
C LEU A 1003 17.52 25.85 -4.62
N ASN A 1004 16.75 26.92 -4.90
CA ASN A 1004 15.95 27.07 -6.12
C ASN A 1004 14.98 25.89 -6.36
N LEU A 1005 14.50 25.28 -5.28
CA LEU A 1005 13.55 24.17 -5.33
C LEU A 1005 12.11 24.68 -5.17
N VAL A 1006 11.28 24.38 -6.15
CA VAL A 1006 9.83 24.65 -6.11
C VAL A 1006 9.11 23.38 -5.71
N LYS A 1007 8.34 23.43 -4.63
CA LYS A 1007 7.51 22.32 -4.19
C LYS A 1007 6.41 22.05 -5.23
N ILE A 1008 6.31 20.80 -5.71
CA ILE A 1008 5.35 20.38 -6.73
C ILE A 1008 4.39 19.29 -6.25
N PHE A 1009 4.71 18.62 -5.14
CA PHE A 1009 3.84 17.65 -4.49
C PHE A 1009 4.13 17.59 -3.00
N ASP A 1010 3.10 17.44 -2.16
CA ASP A 1010 3.24 17.32 -0.71
C ASP A 1010 2.02 16.65 -0.07
N SER A 1011 2.22 15.44 0.43
CA SER A 1011 1.22 14.69 1.20
C SER A 1011 1.50 14.66 2.71
N GLY A 1012 2.59 15.30 3.16
CA GLY A 1012 3.13 15.14 4.51
C GLY A 1012 3.92 13.83 4.71
N GLU A 1013 3.61 12.74 4.00
CA GLU A 1013 4.46 11.54 3.94
C GLU A 1013 5.63 11.70 2.98
N VAL A 1014 5.34 12.25 1.80
CA VAL A 1014 6.31 12.49 0.74
C VAL A 1014 6.14 13.92 0.26
N THR A 1015 7.27 14.57 0.01
CA THR A 1015 7.31 15.87 -0.64
C THR A 1015 8.24 15.79 -1.85
N VAL A 1016 7.82 16.36 -2.97
CA VAL A 1016 8.61 16.40 -4.21
C VAL A 1016 8.81 17.85 -4.61
N TYR A 1017 10.04 18.17 -5.01
CA TYR A 1017 10.43 19.48 -5.51
C TYR A 1017 10.96 19.39 -6.93
N ASN A 1018 10.69 20.41 -7.74
CA ASN A 1018 11.35 20.65 -9.01
C ASN A 1018 12.51 21.63 -8.80
N PHE A 1019 13.68 21.28 -9.32
CA PHE A 1019 14.82 22.18 -9.43
C PHE A 1019 14.71 23.01 -10.71
N ASN A 1020 14.81 24.34 -10.57
CA ASN A 1020 14.64 25.30 -11.66
C ASN A 1020 15.94 25.65 -12.38
#